data_AF-A0A6J0TXD3-F1
#
_entry.id   AF-A0A6J0TXD3-F1
#
_cell.length_a   1.000
_cell.length_b   1.000
_cell.length_c   1.000
_cell.angle_alpha   90.00
_cell.angle_beta   90.00
_cell.angle_gamma   90.00
#
_symmetry.space_group_name_H-M   'P 1'
#
loop_
_entity.id
_entity.type
_entity.pdbx_description
1 polymer ?
#
loop_
_entity_poly.entity_id
_entity_poly.type
_entity_poly.pdbx_seq_one_letter_code
_entity_poly.pdbx_strand_id
1 'polypeptide(L)'
;MTSSQRKDAASTAASRVTTLLEEEVKNLTEELSQCQADKEFVWSLWKRLQVANPDVTQAVSLVVEREKQKSELKDRKVLEILKVKDDKIQALKQRTCGQQEEINNLVKRKIAVDEENVALKNELCILQQKFKDKIQELKDTEERALRKDEQSRLVIKNLEEENGGLSTRYADLLNNLEKLRKQEAQWRIEKSGIDAKIKNLETDLTEARGQMEVLHSRCNQLASQLNAKQTELTEKDLDMDRIRKELQELQNCYKQNTEHAAQQAELIQQLQALNMDTQKVLRTQEDAHTAETISYQKLYNELTVCFEKLKASEIQLRENQVSLQNQLLEKDNHICQLEEQIQQNHNSVSSLSSDIYPTQKKEDFHHCSSRKLEHLITPQKSEIKLLQEKLKRATHTLADHTLCNRDFLDCISARAVKKHKEPPVKRSRSLSPRSFLKESEELRKLKIAERKIENLEKALQLKIQENDELGQVHEKRRKRLQMLQTNYRAVKKQLKQWEEGYSKPGRSKSGKECSDPQHLCQEDSDATWNELAYFKRENKKLLIEKFNLEEEFDQMKIYTRRDKAAIQELSMCLQQKQEELLFGLGEENGVKSSTPKKNVKETSAQTLQKVLQLERRIKSFEKESRTMKEVNKVLIKDKSDLKALLKQHQEETEAKEKELETLLEKITELGKDKAELHLMIDGLEREVTSLKRQVAEADSLRNENEDLQSKVKQLQSSLDRAKRVGSAATGEAAHGQWRCKSATAKVKLKTGKKKSLVQHHQSLLNQSIKVTSSVFENFSKDGWEDMTESSDSEILTSEDLGDKTTRSIPLTDKNDQQDQKQEKNNKMPPDTVHLEGQSKLHHKKQNKNTEVVPFQRRTQKSAVRLSKVNRKKMRGIVIQKPGCSISLWGQFAALQQQLAVLQNSRTTAVLSLRKSREANKKLTAELHVAKQRLQANKQTVQTLVSNLTDLQQEKSGLKGKLDHLTQSIKLREDPSPMTFGHSGTAPAIPLKNVDLEIKQLQCKLKTANNEITKHLSTIKMLKYEVQGKEEQLRERQEKISRMERDITMKRHLIDDWRLRMKVNQEKAKSFKEMIQTLEEKVKTLTEDCSNKKTSIDSLKQRLNVASKEKAQYEEMYRKAKQELEKKEIKLATLEGKMSEAECAMTELETAASQQLHGLARQNIGH
;
A
#
# COMPACT_ATOMS: atom_id res chain seq x y z
N MET A 1 15.18 88.73 -57.97
CA MET A 1 14.31 89.74 -58.62
C MET A 1 15.08 91.06 -58.80
N THR A 2 16.04 91.11 -59.73
CA THR A 2 17.12 92.12 -59.73
C THR A 2 17.13 93.09 -60.93
N SER A 3 16.15 93.01 -61.83
CA SER A 3 16.14 93.79 -63.09
C SER A 3 15.40 95.13 -63.01
N SER A 4 14.26 95.21 -62.30
CA SER A 4 13.40 96.42 -62.32
C SER A 4 14.07 97.68 -61.75
N GLN A 5 14.73 97.57 -60.59
CA GLN A 5 15.20 98.73 -59.81
C GLN A 5 16.22 99.64 -60.53
N ARG A 6 16.80 99.21 -61.67
CA ARG A 6 17.74 100.04 -62.44
C ARG A 6 17.08 101.15 -63.25
N LYS A 7 15.79 101.05 -63.60
CA LYS A 7 15.09 102.08 -64.39
C LYS A 7 14.73 103.32 -63.55
N ASP A 8 14.27 103.10 -62.32
CA ASP A 8 13.77 104.18 -61.45
C ASP A 8 14.91 105.10 -60.96
N ALA A 9 16.10 104.52 -60.74
CA ALA A 9 17.30 105.28 -60.38
C ALA A 9 17.72 106.29 -61.46
N ALA A 10 17.63 105.92 -62.74
CA ALA A 10 17.97 106.81 -63.85
C ALA A 10 16.97 107.98 -63.98
N SER A 11 15.67 107.70 -63.83
CA SER A 11 14.62 108.74 -63.82
C SER A 11 14.80 109.70 -62.63
N THR A 12 15.05 109.16 -61.44
CA THR A 12 15.28 109.96 -60.21
C THR A 12 16.54 110.83 -60.31
N ALA A 13 17.59 110.35 -61.00
CA ALA A 13 18.79 111.14 -61.26
C ALA A 13 18.51 112.28 -62.26
N ALA A 14 17.80 112.00 -63.36
CA ALA A 14 17.45 113.01 -64.36
C ALA A 14 16.65 114.17 -63.76
N SER A 15 15.62 113.87 -62.96
CA SER A 15 14.79 114.91 -62.29
C SER A 15 15.58 115.81 -61.35
N ARG A 16 16.65 115.30 -60.70
CA ARG A 16 17.52 116.12 -59.84
C ARG A 16 18.43 117.05 -60.63
N VAL A 17 18.82 116.66 -61.84
CA VAL A 17 19.65 117.52 -62.72
C VAL A 17 18.80 118.64 -63.29
N THR A 18 17.56 118.39 -63.72
CA THR A 18 16.66 119.47 -64.17
C THR A 18 16.33 120.46 -63.06
N THR A 19 16.00 120.02 -61.84
CA THR A 19 15.67 120.96 -60.75
C THR A 19 16.87 121.83 -60.33
N LEU A 20 18.09 121.29 -60.35
CA LEU A 20 19.29 122.09 -60.07
C LEU A 20 19.55 123.13 -61.17
N LEU A 21 19.36 122.77 -62.45
CA LEU A 21 19.48 123.71 -63.58
C LEU A 21 18.39 124.79 -63.55
N GLU A 22 17.17 124.46 -63.13
CA GLU A 22 16.08 125.42 -62.93
C GLU A 22 16.40 126.42 -61.81
N GLU A 23 16.98 125.96 -60.69
CA GLU A 23 17.46 126.83 -59.61
C GLU A 23 18.65 127.71 -60.05
N GLU A 24 19.62 127.18 -60.79
CA GLU A 24 20.75 127.97 -61.34
C GLU A 24 20.26 129.04 -62.34
N VAL A 25 19.37 128.70 -63.28
CA VAL A 25 18.79 129.66 -64.23
C VAL A 25 18.00 130.76 -63.50
N LYS A 26 17.25 130.42 -62.44
CA LYS A 26 16.55 131.41 -61.61
C LYS A 26 17.54 132.35 -60.91
N ASN A 27 18.58 131.81 -60.27
CA ASN A 27 19.61 132.60 -59.59
C ASN A 27 20.32 133.58 -60.55
N LEU A 28 20.72 133.10 -61.74
CA LEU A 28 21.33 133.95 -62.77
C LEU A 28 20.40 135.05 -63.28
N THR A 29 19.10 134.77 -63.37
CA THR A 29 18.09 135.76 -63.78
C THR A 29 17.89 136.83 -62.71
N GLU A 30 17.85 136.46 -61.43
CA GLU A 30 17.81 137.41 -60.31
C GLU A 30 19.06 138.30 -60.30
N GLU A 31 20.26 137.72 -60.44
CA GLU A 31 21.51 138.48 -60.49
C GLU A 31 21.59 139.43 -61.69
N LEU A 32 21.13 139.01 -62.88
CA LEU A 32 21.00 139.87 -64.06
C LEU A 32 20.10 141.09 -63.78
N SER A 33 18.92 140.88 -63.18
CA SER A 33 17.98 141.97 -62.86
C SER A 33 18.54 142.94 -61.80
N GLN A 34 19.26 142.44 -60.80
CA GLN A 34 19.97 143.28 -59.82
C GLN A 34 21.07 144.11 -60.50
N CYS A 35 21.79 143.56 -61.48
CA CYS A 35 22.79 144.30 -62.26
C CYS A 35 22.17 145.37 -63.16
N GLN A 36 20.97 145.14 -63.71
CA GLN A 36 20.20 146.14 -64.45
C GLN A 36 19.77 147.30 -63.54
N ALA A 37 19.22 147.00 -62.36
CA ALA A 37 18.83 148.02 -61.38
C ALA A 37 20.03 148.86 -60.89
N ASP A 38 21.21 148.24 -60.69
CA ASP A 38 22.44 148.96 -60.34
C ASP A 38 22.94 149.85 -61.48
N LYS A 39 22.85 149.40 -62.74
CA LYS A 39 23.18 150.21 -63.93
C LYS A 39 22.29 151.44 -64.02
N GLU A 40 20.98 151.28 -63.86
CA GLU A 40 20.02 152.40 -63.89
C GLU A 40 20.21 153.37 -62.72
N PHE A 41 20.51 152.86 -61.53
CA PHE A 41 20.85 153.67 -60.36
C PHE A 41 22.08 154.56 -60.63
N VAL A 42 23.17 154.00 -61.14
CA VAL A 42 24.40 154.76 -61.49
C VAL A 42 24.11 155.81 -62.56
N TRP A 43 23.30 155.49 -63.58
CA TRP A 43 22.94 156.43 -64.65
C TRP A 43 22.08 157.59 -64.14
N SER A 44 21.14 157.31 -63.23
CA SER A 44 20.30 158.30 -62.55
C SER A 44 21.14 159.23 -61.66
N LEU A 45 22.07 158.67 -60.89
CA LEU A 45 23.00 159.39 -60.02
C LEU A 45 23.91 160.33 -60.83
N TRP A 46 24.53 159.82 -61.89
CA TRP A 46 25.37 160.61 -62.81
C TRP A 46 24.61 161.81 -63.39
N LYS A 47 23.35 161.61 -63.79
CA LYS A 47 22.54 162.68 -64.37
C LYS A 47 22.08 163.73 -63.35
N ARG A 48 21.95 163.40 -62.06
CA ARG A 48 21.73 164.40 -60.98
C ARG A 48 22.98 165.23 -60.70
N LEU A 49 24.17 164.60 -60.71
CA LEU A 49 25.45 165.27 -60.47
C LEU A 49 25.86 166.24 -61.58
N GLN A 50 25.19 166.20 -62.74
CA GLN A 50 25.45 167.04 -63.91
C GLN A 50 24.67 168.38 -63.92
N VAL A 51 23.85 168.64 -62.89
CA VAL A 51 23.13 169.92 -62.71
C VAL A 51 24.08 171.01 -62.19
N ALA A 52 23.92 172.26 -62.64
CA ALA A 52 24.85 173.36 -62.37
C ALA A 52 25.17 173.64 -60.89
N ASN A 53 24.25 173.32 -59.97
CA ASN A 53 24.47 173.25 -58.53
C ASN A 53 23.91 171.91 -58.02
N PRO A 54 24.73 170.85 -57.88
CA PRO A 54 24.26 169.53 -57.49
C PRO A 54 24.23 169.35 -55.96
N ASP A 55 23.15 168.79 -55.42
CA ASP A 55 23.08 168.36 -54.02
C ASP A 55 23.89 167.06 -53.82
N VAL A 56 25.17 167.23 -53.48
CA VAL A 56 26.10 166.14 -53.22
C VAL A 56 25.69 165.32 -51.99
N THR A 57 25.05 165.94 -50.98
CA THR A 57 24.60 165.25 -49.77
C THR A 57 23.50 164.24 -50.10
N GLN A 58 22.48 164.65 -50.85
CA GLN A 58 21.42 163.74 -51.31
C GLN A 58 21.99 162.65 -52.23
N ALA A 59 22.94 162.96 -53.10
CA ALA A 59 23.60 161.97 -53.95
C ALA A 59 24.33 160.89 -53.12
N VAL A 60 25.08 161.30 -52.08
CA VAL A 60 25.76 160.37 -51.17
C VAL A 60 24.75 159.55 -50.36
N SER A 61 23.67 160.14 -49.84
CA SER A 61 22.63 159.38 -49.12
C SER A 61 21.99 158.29 -49.98
N LEU A 62 21.76 158.56 -51.27
CA LEU A 62 21.23 157.56 -52.21
C LEU A 62 22.22 156.41 -52.44
N VAL A 63 23.53 156.69 -52.52
CA VAL A 63 24.57 155.64 -52.66
C VAL A 63 24.65 154.78 -51.40
N VAL A 64 24.65 155.41 -50.21
CA VAL A 64 24.69 154.70 -48.92
C VAL A 64 23.48 153.79 -48.76
N GLU A 65 22.27 154.27 -49.06
CA GLU A 65 21.06 153.45 -48.98
C GLU A 65 21.05 152.32 -50.03
N ARG A 66 21.60 152.53 -51.23
CA ARG A 66 21.70 151.48 -52.25
C ARG A 66 22.72 150.40 -51.89
N GLU A 67 23.88 150.75 -51.33
CA GLU A 67 24.85 149.74 -50.86
C GLU A 67 24.35 149.01 -49.59
N LYS A 68 23.63 149.71 -48.69
CA LYS A 68 22.91 149.09 -47.57
C LYS A 68 21.89 148.04 -48.04
N GLN A 69 21.10 148.34 -49.08
CA GLN A 69 20.19 147.34 -49.68
C GLN A 69 20.94 146.11 -50.21
N LYS A 70 22.15 146.29 -50.77
CA LYS A 70 23.00 145.17 -51.24
C LYS A 70 23.58 144.36 -50.09
N SER A 71 24.01 144.98 -48.99
CA SER A 71 24.47 144.22 -47.81
C SER A 71 23.32 143.44 -47.20
N GLU A 72 22.16 144.06 -46.97
CA GLU A 72 20.99 143.35 -46.44
C GLU A 72 20.52 142.21 -47.37
N LEU A 73 20.63 142.34 -48.70
CA LEU A 73 20.28 141.27 -49.63
C LEU A 73 21.30 140.11 -49.61
N LYS A 74 22.59 140.39 -49.42
CA LYS A 74 23.61 139.36 -49.15
C LYS A 74 23.34 138.65 -47.83
N ASP A 75 23.02 139.39 -46.77
CA ASP A 75 22.71 138.84 -45.45
C ASP A 75 21.44 137.96 -45.50
N ARG A 76 20.39 138.39 -46.23
CA ARG A 76 19.20 137.57 -46.50
C ARG A 76 19.55 136.27 -47.24
N LYS A 77 20.36 136.32 -48.32
CA LYS A 77 20.83 135.10 -49.01
C LYS A 77 21.65 134.19 -48.09
N VAL A 78 22.50 134.74 -47.21
CA VAL A 78 23.27 133.95 -46.22
C VAL A 78 22.34 133.29 -45.20
N LEU A 79 21.35 133.99 -44.66
CA LEU A 79 20.37 133.45 -43.73
C LEU A 79 19.49 132.36 -44.37
N GLU A 80 19.11 132.51 -45.64
CA GLU A 80 18.39 131.48 -46.40
C GLU A 80 19.26 130.22 -46.62
N ILE A 81 20.52 130.39 -47.01
CA ILE A 81 21.49 129.29 -47.13
C ILE A 81 21.73 128.60 -45.79
N LEU A 82 21.78 129.33 -44.67
CA LEU A 82 21.91 128.76 -43.32
C LEU A 82 20.65 127.97 -42.96
N LYS A 83 19.45 128.53 -43.16
CA LYS A 83 18.19 127.83 -42.89
C LYS A 83 18.09 126.52 -43.69
N VAL A 84 18.36 126.55 -45.00
CA VAL A 84 18.34 125.35 -45.84
C VAL A 84 19.38 124.31 -45.38
N LYS A 85 20.54 124.75 -44.86
CA LYS A 85 21.53 123.85 -44.24
C LYS A 85 21.04 123.27 -42.91
N ASP A 86 20.39 124.05 -42.05
CA ASP A 86 19.84 123.57 -40.78
C ASP A 86 18.67 122.59 -40.99
N ASP A 87 17.73 122.91 -41.89
CA ASP A 87 16.67 122.00 -42.34
C ASP A 87 17.27 120.68 -42.87
N LYS A 88 18.37 120.77 -43.65
CA LYS A 88 19.10 119.61 -44.16
C LYS A 88 19.80 118.80 -43.05
N ILE A 89 20.40 119.47 -42.08
CA ILE A 89 21.05 118.85 -40.91
C ILE A 89 20.00 118.16 -40.04
N GLN A 90 18.82 118.76 -39.85
CA GLN A 90 17.70 118.14 -39.14
C GLN A 90 17.19 116.88 -39.85
N ALA A 91 16.97 116.93 -41.17
CA ALA A 91 16.55 115.78 -41.96
C ALA A 91 17.59 114.63 -41.96
N LEU A 92 18.89 114.97 -41.95
CA LEU A 92 19.96 113.98 -41.79
C LEU A 92 19.99 113.39 -40.38
N LYS A 93 19.90 114.20 -39.32
CA LYS A 93 19.82 113.74 -37.93
C LYS A 93 18.64 112.78 -37.73
N GLN A 94 17.44 113.13 -38.22
CA GLN A 94 16.25 112.27 -38.13
C GLN A 94 16.48 110.92 -38.82
N ARG A 95 17.09 110.91 -40.02
CA ARG A 95 17.45 109.65 -40.71
C ARG A 95 18.45 108.83 -39.90
N THR A 96 19.49 109.45 -39.35
CA THR A 96 20.48 108.76 -38.52
C THR A 96 19.87 108.20 -37.23
N CYS A 97 18.93 108.89 -36.60
CA CYS A 97 18.18 108.38 -35.45
C CYS A 97 17.35 107.13 -35.82
N GLY A 98 16.56 107.19 -36.90
CA GLY A 98 15.79 106.02 -37.38
C GLY A 98 16.69 104.83 -37.73
N GLN A 99 17.81 105.06 -38.40
CA GLN A 99 18.81 104.02 -38.68
C GLN A 99 19.43 103.44 -37.40
N GLN A 100 19.69 104.26 -36.38
CA GLN A 100 20.18 103.79 -35.09
C GLN A 100 19.12 102.96 -34.33
N GLU A 101 17.85 103.32 -34.42
CA GLU A 101 16.74 102.54 -33.86
C GLU A 101 16.56 101.19 -34.59
N GLU A 102 16.65 101.16 -35.91
CA GLU A 102 16.68 99.93 -36.72
C GLU A 102 17.85 99.02 -36.32
N ILE A 103 19.06 99.58 -36.18
CA ILE A 103 20.26 98.87 -35.71
C ILE A 103 20.05 98.33 -34.29
N ASN A 104 19.51 99.13 -33.37
CA ASN A 104 19.23 98.70 -32.00
C ASN A 104 18.20 97.55 -31.97
N ASN A 105 17.18 97.59 -32.82
CA ASN A 105 16.16 96.56 -32.94
C ASN A 105 16.64 95.30 -33.70
N LEU A 106 17.67 95.42 -34.55
CA LEU A 106 18.41 94.27 -35.10
C LEU A 106 19.31 93.63 -34.03
N VAL A 107 20.03 94.43 -33.24
CA VAL A 107 20.89 93.95 -32.14
C VAL A 107 20.07 93.21 -31.08
N LYS A 108 18.92 93.74 -30.64
CA LYS A 108 18.02 93.04 -29.71
C LYS A 108 17.57 91.67 -30.23
N ARG A 109 17.17 91.58 -31.50
CA ARG A 109 16.77 90.31 -32.13
C ARG A 109 17.96 89.34 -32.26
N LYS A 110 19.16 89.85 -32.57
CA LYS A 110 20.37 89.04 -32.59
C LYS A 110 20.67 88.44 -31.20
N ILE A 111 20.57 89.23 -30.14
CA ILE A 111 20.79 88.77 -28.76
C ILE A 111 19.82 87.64 -28.40
N ALA A 112 18.52 87.82 -28.65
CA ALA A 112 17.51 86.78 -28.38
C ALA A 112 17.80 85.47 -29.15
N VAL A 113 18.22 85.56 -30.42
CA VAL A 113 18.61 84.38 -31.23
C VAL A 113 19.94 83.77 -30.76
N ASP A 114 20.90 84.58 -30.31
CA ASP A 114 22.15 84.08 -29.71
C ASP A 114 21.88 83.34 -28.38
N GLU A 115 20.93 83.84 -27.56
CA GLU A 115 20.46 83.22 -26.32
C GLU A 115 19.72 81.89 -26.59
N GLU A 116 18.79 81.85 -27.55
CA GLU A 116 18.13 80.62 -28.03
C GLU A 116 19.16 79.60 -28.53
N ASN A 117 20.15 80.04 -29.31
CA ASN A 117 21.25 79.20 -29.77
C ASN A 117 22.13 78.66 -28.63
N VAL A 118 22.21 79.34 -27.48
CA VAL A 118 22.90 78.83 -26.28
C VAL A 118 22.02 77.81 -25.55
N ALA A 119 20.71 78.05 -25.44
CA ALA A 119 19.77 77.09 -24.87
C ALA A 119 19.78 75.76 -25.63
N LEU A 120 19.60 75.80 -26.96
CA LEU A 120 19.62 74.61 -27.82
C LEU A 120 20.96 73.87 -27.77
N LYS A 121 22.10 74.57 -27.64
CA LYS A 121 23.41 73.92 -27.43
C LYS A 121 23.49 73.20 -26.09
N ASN A 122 22.97 73.80 -25.02
CA ASN A 122 22.94 73.17 -23.70
C ASN A 122 22.05 71.93 -23.71
N GLU A 123 20.88 71.98 -24.36
CA GLU A 123 19.99 70.83 -24.54
C GLU A 123 20.64 69.71 -25.35
N LEU A 124 21.30 70.04 -26.46
CA LEU A 124 22.09 69.06 -27.24
C LEU A 124 23.20 68.42 -26.42
N CYS A 125 23.90 69.19 -25.56
CA CYS A 125 24.90 68.63 -24.64
C CYS A 125 24.26 67.70 -23.58
N ILE A 126 23.10 68.06 -23.03
CA ILE A 126 22.35 67.22 -22.07
C ILE A 126 21.87 65.93 -22.74
N LEU A 127 21.32 66.00 -23.95
CA LEU A 127 20.88 64.84 -24.73
C LEU A 127 22.08 63.95 -25.11
N GLN A 128 23.20 64.52 -25.53
CA GLN A 128 24.42 63.78 -25.83
C GLN A 128 24.98 63.08 -24.57
N GLN A 129 24.84 63.68 -23.38
CA GLN A 129 25.22 63.02 -22.13
C GLN A 129 24.27 61.88 -21.76
N LYS A 130 22.95 62.13 -21.78
CA LYS A 130 21.92 61.08 -21.58
C LYS A 130 22.13 59.87 -22.51
N PHE A 131 22.52 60.11 -23.76
CA PHE A 131 22.83 59.06 -24.73
C PHE A 131 24.08 58.24 -24.36
N LYS A 132 25.17 58.88 -23.91
CA LYS A 132 26.36 58.19 -23.37
C LYS A 132 26.02 57.37 -22.13
N ASP A 133 25.24 57.95 -21.21
CA ASP A 133 24.83 57.30 -19.96
C ASP A 133 23.98 56.06 -20.26
N LYS A 134 23.04 56.15 -21.22
CA LYS A 134 22.21 55.00 -21.64
C LYS A 134 23.01 53.92 -22.37
N ILE A 135 24.01 54.29 -23.19
CA ILE A 135 24.95 53.33 -23.78
C ILE A 135 25.74 52.58 -22.70
N GLN A 136 26.17 53.28 -21.63
CA GLN A 136 26.88 52.61 -20.53
C GLN A 136 25.94 51.71 -19.71
N GLU A 137 24.72 52.16 -19.43
CA GLU A 137 23.71 51.34 -18.75
C GLU A 137 23.40 50.05 -19.54
N LEU A 138 23.28 50.15 -20.87
CA LEU A 138 23.06 49.00 -21.75
C LEU A 138 24.23 48.01 -21.66
N LYS A 139 25.49 48.46 -21.82
CA LYS A 139 26.67 47.60 -21.64
C LYS A 139 26.71 46.94 -20.26
N ASP A 140 26.39 47.69 -19.21
CA ASP A 140 26.30 47.16 -17.86
C ASP A 140 25.18 46.11 -17.73
N THR A 141 24.07 46.23 -18.46
CA THR A 141 23.02 45.18 -18.51
C THR A 141 23.45 43.95 -19.31
N GLU A 142 24.12 44.13 -20.45
CA GLU A 142 24.64 43.06 -21.31
C GLU A 142 25.68 42.23 -20.55
N GLU A 143 26.66 42.86 -19.90
CA GLU A 143 27.62 42.14 -19.05
C GLU A 143 26.94 41.42 -17.89
N ARG A 144 25.89 41.99 -17.28
CA ARG A 144 25.10 41.32 -16.23
C ARG A 144 24.30 40.14 -16.78
N ALA A 145 23.87 40.17 -18.05
CA ALA A 145 23.22 39.05 -18.72
C ALA A 145 24.23 37.94 -19.02
N LEU A 146 25.36 38.27 -19.67
CA LEU A 146 26.44 37.33 -19.98
C LEU A 146 26.99 36.63 -18.72
N ARG A 147 27.18 37.37 -17.62
CA ARG A 147 27.62 36.78 -16.34
C ARG A 147 26.58 35.82 -15.73
N LYS A 148 25.28 36.05 -15.95
CA LYS A 148 24.20 35.13 -15.53
C LYS A 148 24.10 33.91 -16.45
N ASP A 149 24.32 34.09 -17.75
CA ASP A 149 24.30 33.01 -18.73
C ASP A 149 25.46 32.04 -18.50
N GLU A 150 26.69 32.55 -18.33
CA GLU A 150 27.85 31.75 -17.93
C GLU A 150 27.60 30.99 -16.62
N GLN A 151 27.01 31.65 -15.60
CA GLN A 151 26.64 30.99 -14.35
C GLN A 151 25.58 29.88 -14.57
N SER A 152 24.63 30.10 -15.48
CA SER A 152 23.59 29.12 -15.82
C SER A 152 24.17 27.93 -16.59
N ARG A 153 25.06 28.17 -17.55
CA ARG A 153 25.83 27.17 -18.29
C ARG A 153 26.68 26.29 -17.35
N LEU A 154 27.33 26.89 -16.36
CA LEU A 154 28.06 26.16 -15.33
C LEU A 154 27.13 25.32 -14.44
N VAL A 155 25.93 25.81 -14.10
CA VAL A 155 24.93 25.02 -13.35
C VAL A 155 24.41 23.84 -14.20
N ILE A 156 24.08 24.06 -15.47
CA ILE A 156 23.65 23.01 -16.40
C ILE A 156 24.73 21.92 -16.49
N LYS A 157 25.99 22.28 -16.73
CA LYS A 157 27.09 21.32 -16.80
C LYS A 157 27.24 20.49 -15.51
N ASN A 158 27.13 21.10 -14.34
CA ASN A 158 27.18 20.36 -13.08
C ASN A 158 26.00 19.36 -12.96
N LEU A 159 24.81 19.72 -13.41
CA LEU A 159 23.64 18.85 -13.44
C LEU A 159 23.77 17.71 -14.48
N GLU A 160 24.44 17.96 -15.61
CA GLU A 160 24.79 16.93 -16.60
C GLU A 160 25.80 15.92 -16.04
N GLU A 161 26.83 16.40 -15.31
CA GLU A 161 27.81 15.54 -14.62
C GLU A 161 27.15 14.72 -13.49
N GLU A 162 26.25 15.33 -12.70
CA GLU A 162 25.46 14.60 -11.69
C GLU A 162 24.50 13.58 -12.33
N ASN A 163 23.82 13.93 -13.42
CA ASN A 163 22.93 13.03 -14.16
C ASN A 163 23.69 11.85 -14.80
N GLY A 164 24.88 12.10 -15.36
CA GLY A 164 25.78 11.05 -15.82
C GLY A 164 26.19 10.11 -14.68
N GLY A 165 26.58 10.67 -13.53
CA GLY A 165 26.91 9.92 -12.33
C GLY A 165 25.73 9.13 -11.72
N LEU A 166 24.50 9.59 -11.90
CA LEU A 166 23.27 8.84 -11.56
C LEU A 166 22.99 7.73 -12.59
N SER A 167 23.13 8.01 -13.88
CA SER A 167 22.94 7.05 -14.97
C SER A 167 23.87 5.84 -14.83
N THR A 168 25.15 6.06 -14.51
CA THR A 168 26.08 4.96 -14.18
C THR A 168 25.60 4.12 -12.99
N ARG A 169 25.08 4.76 -11.93
CA ARG A 169 24.51 4.04 -10.76
C ARG A 169 23.26 3.24 -11.12
N TYR A 170 22.40 3.75 -12.01
CA TYR A 170 21.26 2.99 -12.52
C TYR A 170 21.70 1.77 -13.34
N ALA A 171 22.73 1.91 -14.18
CA ALA A 171 23.32 0.80 -14.93
C ALA A 171 23.96 -0.25 -14.00
N ASP A 172 24.70 0.17 -12.97
CA ASP A 172 25.26 -0.72 -11.94
C ASP A 172 24.15 -1.43 -11.15
N LEU A 173 23.08 -0.73 -10.79
CA LEU A 173 21.93 -1.32 -10.09
C LEU A 173 21.20 -2.34 -10.96
N LEU A 174 20.99 -2.06 -12.25
CA LEU A 174 20.46 -3.00 -13.23
C LEU A 174 21.34 -4.24 -13.37
N ASN A 175 22.65 -4.06 -13.50
CA ASN A 175 23.62 -5.16 -13.55
C ASN A 175 23.61 -6.02 -12.28
N ASN A 176 23.39 -5.41 -11.11
CA ASN A 176 23.31 -6.14 -9.84
C ASN A 176 21.94 -6.85 -9.67
N LEU A 177 20.83 -6.25 -10.12
CA LEU A 177 19.53 -6.93 -10.21
C LEU A 177 19.59 -8.14 -11.15
N GLU A 178 20.30 -8.03 -12.27
CA GLU A 178 20.44 -9.13 -13.23
C GLU A 178 21.35 -10.26 -12.70
N LYS A 179 22.40 -9.94 -11.95
CA LYS A 179 23.16 -10.95 -11.17
C LYS A 179 22.28 -11.65 -10.14
N LEU A 180 21.44 -10.92 -9.42
CA LEU A 180 20.51 -11.48 -8.43
C LEU A 180 19.45 -12.38 -9.08
N ARG A 181 18.90 -12.02 -10.25
CA ARG A 181 18.00 -12.91 -11.03
C ARG A 181 18.68 -14.20 -11.46
N LYS A 182 19.94 -14.14 -11.90
CA LYS A 182 20.71 -15.33 -12.30
C LYS A 182 20.99 -16.25 -11.10
N GLN A 183 21.29 -15.67 -9.93
CA GLN A 183 21.36 -16.41 -8.67
C GLN A 183 20.01 -17.01 -8.29
N GLU A 184 18.90 -16.25 -8.38
CA GLU A 184 17.56 -16.76 -8.07
C GLU A 184 17.16 -17.93 -8.98
N ALA A 185 17.44 -17.83 -10.29
CA ALA A 185 17.23 -18.93 -11.23
C ALA A 185 18.04 -20.18 -10.86
N GLN A 186 19.31 -20.03 -10.46
CA GLN A 186 20.13 -21.12 -9.95
C GLN A 186 19.53 -21.75 -8.68
N TRP A 187 19.13 -20.94 -7.69
CA TRP A 187 18.45 -21.41 -6.48
C TRP A 187 17.13 -22.15 -6.78
N ARG A 188 16.37 -21.73 -7.81
CA ARG A 188 15.15 -22.45 -8.24
C ARG A 188 15.48 -23.83 -8.83
N ILE A 189 16.57 -23.95 -9.61
CA ILE A 189 17.03 -25.23 -10.17
C ILE A 189 17.53 -26.15 -9.05
N GLU A 190 18.36 -25.65 -8.13
CA GLU A 190 18.84 -26.40 -6.98
C GLU A 190 17.68 -26.86 -6.08
N LYS A 191 16.71 -25.99 -5.83
CA LYS A 191 15.49 -26.35 -5.09
C LYS A 191 14.71 -27.44 -5.81
N SER A 192 14.47 -27.35 -7.12
CA SER A 192 13.72 -28.40 -7.84
C SER A 192 14.45 -29.74 -7.84
N GLY A 193 15.78 -29.74 -7.87
CA GLY A 193 16.61 -30.94 -7.69
C GLY A 193 16.57 -31.52 -6.26
N ILE A 194 16.38 -30.69 -5.24
CA ILE A 194 16.18 -31.13 -3.84
C ILE A 194 14.74 -31.64 -3.65
N ASP A 195 13.73 -30.92 -4.13
CA ASP A 195 12.32 -31.32 -4.08
C ASP A 195 12.11 -32.68 -4.79
N ALA A 196 12.79 -32.91 -5.92
CA ALA A 196 12.79 -34.21 -6.61
C ALA A 196 13.44 -35.33 -5.78
N LYS A 197 14.57 -35.06 -5.09
CA LYS A 197 15.20 -36.02 -4.18
C LYS A 197 14.32 -36.34 -2.97
N ILE A 198 13.65 -35.33 -2.41
CA ILE A 198 12.68 -35.51 -1.32
C ILE A 198 11.54 -36.42 -1.81
N LYS A 199 10.96 -36.14 -2.97
CA LYS A 199 9.88 -36.98 -3.54
C LYS A 199 10.30 -38.44 -3.76
N ASN A 200 11.53 -38.68 -4.20
CA ASN A 200 12.05 -40.04 -4.33
C ASN A 200 12.18 -40.73 -2.96
N LEU A 201 12.75 -40.05 -1.96
CA LEU A 201 12.83 -40.58 -0.59
C LEU A 201 11.44 -40.78 0.05
N GLU A 202 10.45 -39.96 -0.30
CA GLU A 202 9.05 -40.19 0.08
C GLU A 202 8.49 -41.45 -0.56
N THR A 203 8.75 -41.71 -1.86
CA THR A 203 8.32 -42.97 -2.49
C THR A 203 9.03 -44.18 -1.87
N ASP A 204 10.35 -44.12 -1.65
CA ASP A 204 11.13 -45.18 -1.02
C ASP A 204 10.60 -45.50 0.40
N LEU A 205 10.24 -44.48 1.18
CA LEU A 205 9.63 -44.63 2.50
C LEU A 205 8.20 -45.21 2.45
N THR A 206 7.41 -44.90 1.41
CA THR A 206 6.09 -45.54 1.22
C THR A 206 6.22 -47.00 0.77
N GLU A 207 7.21 -47.34 -0.05
CA GLU A 207 7.46 -48.74 -0.43
C GLU A 207 7.96 -49.55 0.77
N ALA A 208 8.96 -49.05 1.51
CA ALA A 208 9.47 -49.69 2.72
C ALA A 208 8.36 -49.88 3.79
N ARG A 209 7.41 -48.93 3.89
CA ARG A 209 6.20 -49.11 4.71
C ARG A 209 5.32 -50.25 4.20
N GLY A 210 5.04 -50.31 2.89
CA GLY A 210 4.27 -51.40 2.29
C GLY A 210 4.93 -52.78 2.51
N GLN A 211 6.25 -52.86 2.36
CA GLN A 211 7.03 -54.06 2.67
C GLN A 211 6.91 -54.45 4.15
N MET A 212 6.98 -53.47 5.07
CA MET A 212 6.78 -53.70 6.51
C MET A 212 5.34 -54.15 6.85
N GLU A 213 4.32 -53.60 6.19
CA GLU A 213 2.92 -54.01 6.35
C GLU A 213 2.70 -55.44 5.84
N VAL A 214 3.32 -55.83 4.71
CA VAL A 214 3.35 -57.21 4.22
C VAL A 214 4.04 -58.14 5.22
N LEU A 215 5.22 -57.79 5.74
CA LEU A 215 5.91 -58.57 6.76
C LEU A 215 5.09 -58.71 8.05
N HIS A 216 4.45 -57.63 8.51
CA HIS A 216 3.57 -57.68 9.68
C HIS A 216 2.35 -58.59 9.43
N SER A 217 1.74 -58.54 8.25
CA SER A 217 0.66 -59.46 7.87
C SER A 217 1.12 -60.92 7.90
N ARG A 218 2.35 -61.22 7.46
CA ARG A 218 2.95 -62.56 7.52
C ARG A 218 3.26 -62.99 8.95
N CYS A 219 3.77 -62.09 9.81
CA CYS A 219 3.92 -62.36 11.24
C CYS A 219 2.58 -62.69 11.91
N ASN A 220 1.52 -61.94 11.62
CA ASN A 220 0.19 -62.20 12.16
C ASN A 220 -0.41 -63.52 11.64
N GLN A 221 -0.13 -63.89 10.38
CA GLN A 221 -0.50 -65.20 9.83
C GLN A 221 0.26 -66.34 10.53
N LEU A 222 1.57 -66.20 10.74
CA LEU A 222 2.40 -67.18 11.45
C LEU A 222 2.00 -67.31 12.93
N ALA A 223 1.68 -66.21 13.61
CA ALA A 223 1.15 -66.22 14.97
C ALA A 223 -0.23 -66.91 15.04
N SER A 224 -1.08 -66.72 14.03
CA SER A 224 -2.36 -67.44 13.92
C SER A 224 -2.17 -68.95 13.71
N GLN A 225 -1.18 -69.35 12.90
CA GLN A 225 -0.81 -70.76 12.71
C GLN A 225 -0.21 -71.38 13.99
N LEU A 226 0.64 -70.63 14.70
CA LEU A 226 1.21 -71.04 15.98
C LEU A 226 0.11 -71.23 17.04
N ASN A 227 -0.83 -70.29 17.16
CA ASN A 227 -1.97 -70.41 18.06
C ASN A 227 -2.83 -71.64 17.72
N ALA A 228 -3.12 -71.88 16.43
CA ALA A 228 -3.87 -73.07 16.00
C ALA A 228 -3.14 -74.38 16.35
N LYS A 229 -1.81 -74.42 16.21
CA LYS A 229 -1.00 -75.58 16.63
C LYS A 229 -0.88 -75.72 18.15
N GLN A 230 -0.89 -74.61 18.89
CA GLN A 230 -0.96 -74.63 20.34
C GLN A 230 -2.31 -75.18 20.84
N THR A 231 -3.42 -74.84 20.18
CA THR A 231 -4.73 -75.41 20.50
C THR A 231 -4.84 -76.90 20.15
N GLU A 232 -4.31 -77.33 19.00
CA GLU A 232 -4.23 -78.76 18.63
C GLU A 232 -3.37 -79.55 19.62
N LEU A 233 -2.28 -78.96 20.12
CA LEU A 233 -1.44 -79.58 21.15
C LEU A 233 -2.22 -79.74 22.46
N THR A 234 -2.92 -78.70 22.94
CA THR A 234 -3.71 -78.80 24.18
C THR A 234 -4.90 -79.77 24.06
N GLU A 235 -5.47 -79.94 22.86
CA GLU A 235 -6.50 -80.95 22.60
C GLU A 235 -5.90 -82.37 22.72
N LYS A 236 -4.71 -82.60 22.15
CA LYS A 236 -3.98 -83.87 22.29
C LYS A 236 -3.45 -84.13 23.70
N ASP A 237 -3.11 -83.10 24.47
CA ASP A 237 -2.77 -83.24 25.89
C ASP A 237 -3.99 -83.70 26.71
N LEU A 238 -5.18 -83.17 26.42
CA LEU A 238 -6.44 -83.59 27.05
C LEU A 238 -6.82 -85.03 26.68
N ASP A 239 -6.62 -85.45 25.43
CA ASP A 239 -6.83 -86.85 25.03
C ASP A 239 -5.77 -87.79 25.61
N MET A 240 -4.51 -87.36 25.73
CA MET A 240 -3.47 -88.10 26.44
C MET A 240 -3.77 -88.23 27.95
N ASP A 241 -4.37 -87.20 28.57
CA ASP A 241 -4.86 -87.26 29.95
C ASP A 241 -6.07 -88.21 30.09
N ARG A 242 -6.97 -88.26 29.08
CA ARG A 242 -8.10 -89.19 29.01
C ARG A 242 -7.61 -90.63 28.91
N ILE A 243 -6.73 -90.94 27.93
CA ILE A 243 -6.15 -92.27 27.74
C ILE A 243 -5.36 -92.72 28.98
N ARG A 244 -4.68 -91.80 29.68
CA ARG A 244 -4.02 -92.12 30.95
C ARG A 244 -4.99 -92.46 32.09
N LYS A 245 -6.21 -91.91 32.11
CA LYS A 245 -7.27 -92.31 33.06
C LYS A 245 -7.86 -93.66 32.68
N GLU A 246 -8.23 -93.87 31.42
CA GLU A 246 -8.77 -95.13 30.91
C GLU A 246 -7.79 -96.31 31.17
N LEU A 247 -6.48 -96.08 30.96
CA LEU A 247 -5.42 -97.03 31.31
C LEU A 247 -5.35 -97.29 32.82
N GLN A 248 -5.49 -96.27 33.66
CA GLN A 248 -5.44 -96.41 35.12
C GLN A 248 -6.67 -97.15 35.67
N GLU A 249 -7.85 -96.89 35.11
CA GLU A 249 -9.10 -97.59 35.41
C GLU A 249 -8.98 -99.06 35.01
N LEU A 250 -8.51 -99.35 33.79
CA LEU A 250 -8.29 -100.72 33.30
C LEU A 250 -7.24 -101.47 34.14
N GLN A 251 -6.17 -100.79 34.59
CA GLN A 251 -5.20 -101.38 35.52
C GLN A 251 -5.82 -101.69 36.89
N ASN A 252 -6.78 -100.89 37.37
CA ASN A 252 -7.47 -101.15 38.64
C ASN A 252 -8.48 -102.30 38.51
N CYS A 253 -9.22 -102.38 37.41
CA CYS A 253 -10.07 -103.53 37.08
C CYS A 253 -9.23 -104.82 36.95
N TYR A 254 -8.02 -104.74 36.38
CA TYR A 254 -7.10 -105.88 36.33
C TYR A 254 -6.66 -106.34 37.73
N LYS A 255 -6.30 -105.42 38.64
CA LYS A 255 -5.98 -105.76 40.04
C LYS A 255 -7.15 -106.46 40.74
N GLN A 256 -8.36 -105.92 40.63
CA GLN A 256 -9.58 -106.52 41.17
C GLN A 256 -9.83 -107.94 40.61
N ASN A 257 -9.64 -108.15 39.31
CA ASN A 257 -9.71 -109.49 38.71
C ASN A 257 -8.63 -110.43 39.24
N THR A 258 -7.39 -109.97 39.50
CA THR A 258 -6.36 -110.81 40.13
C THR A 258 -6.64 -111.11 41.60
N GLU A 259 -7.26 -110.19 42.33
CA GLU A 259 -7.73 -110.40 43.72
C GLU A 259 -8.88 -111.42 43.75
N HIS A 260 -9.85 -111.31 42.85
CA HIS A 260 -10.92 -112.30 42.70
C HIS A 260 -10.42 -113.67 42.25
N ALA A 261 -9.42 -113.74 41.35
CA ALA A 261 -8.78 -115.00 40.98
C ALA A 261 -8.03 -115.64 42.16
N ALA A 262 -7.38 -114.84 43.01
CA ALA A 262 -6.75 -115.33 44.25
C ALA A 262 -7.79 -115.85 45.25
N GLN A 263 -8.91 -115.13 45.44
CA GLN A 263 -10.04 -115.57 46.28
C GLN A 263 -10.65 -116.90 45.77
N GLN A 264 -10.79 -117.06 44.45
CA GLN A 264 -11.23 -118.32 43.85
C GLN A 264 -10.22 -119.45 44.07
N ALA A 265 -8.92 -119.19 43.95
CA ALA A 265 -7.86 -120.17 44.21
C ALA A 265 -7.84 -120.61 45.69
N GLU A 266 -8.01 -119.68 46.63
CA GLU A 266 -8.12 -120.01 48.06
C GLU A 266 -9.37 -120.87 48.34
N LEU A 267 -10.52 -120.51 47.78
CA LEU A 267 -11.75 -121.32 47.91
C LEU A 267 -11.57 -122.74 47.34
N ILE A 268 -10.89 -122.88 46.19
CA ILE A 268 -10.55 -124.18 45.61
C ILE A 268 -9.63 -124.97 46.56
N GLN A 269 -8.63 -124.33 47.18
CA GLN A 269 -7.73 -124.98 48.14
C GLN A 269 -8.48 -125.43 49.41
N GLN A 270 -9.41 -124.61 49.93
CA GLN A 270 -10.28 -124.98 51.06
C GLN A 270 -11.19 -126.17 50.71
N LEU A 271 -11.78 -126.20 49.52
CA LEU A 271 -12.59 -127.32 49.04
C LEU A 271 -11.77 -128.60 48.82
N GLN A 272 -10.52 -128.48 48.35
CA GLN A 272 -9.59 -129.61 48.22
C GLN A 272 -9.20 -130.19 49.58
N ALA A 273 -8.89 -129.34 50.57
CA ALA A 273 -8.60 -129.77 51.93
C ALA A 273 -9.79 -130.52 52.55
N LEU A 274 -11.00 -129.96 52.45
CA LEU A 274 -12.23 -130.61 52.94
C LEU A 274 -12.50 -131.97 52.27
N ASN A 275 -12.20 -132.10 50.98
CA ASN A 275 -12.30 -133.37 50.25
C ASN A 275 -11.27 -134.40 50.75
N MET A 276 -10.02 -133.98 51.02
CA MET A 276 -8.99 -134.84 51.61
C MET A 276 -9.37 -135.31 53.02
N ASP A 277 -9.88 -134.43 53.88
CA ASP A 277 -10.38 -134.83 55.21
C ASP A 277 -11.59 -135.76 55.11
N THR A 278 -12.50 -135.53 54.16
CA THR A 278 -13.64 -136.44 53.90
C THR A 278 -13.16 -137.84 53.48
N GLN A 279 -12.21 -137.92 52.55
CA GLN A 279 -11.62 -139.20 52.12
C GLN A 279 -10.85 -139.90 53.25
N LYS A 280 -10.19 -139.13 54.12
CA LYS A 280 -9.49 -139.65 55.31
C LYS A 280 -10.46 -140.23 56.34
N VAL A 281 -11.60 -139.57 56.58
CA VAL A 281 -12.67 -140.10 57.45
C VAL A 281 -13.23 -141.40 56.88
N LEU A 282 -13.54 -141.45 55.58
CA LEU A 282 -13.99 -142.66 54.89
C LEU A 282 -12.97 -143.80 55.04
N ARG A 283 -11.68 -143.54 54.85
CA ARG A 283 -10.60 -144.53 55.09
C ARG A 283 -10.59 -145.04 56.52
N THR A 284 -10.66 -144.18 57.53
CA THR A 284 -10.72 -144.64 58.93
C THR A 284 -11.97 -145.46 59.25
N GLN A 285 -13.06 -145.28 58.50
CA GLN A 285 -14.27 -146.10 58.62
C GLN A 285 -14.13 -147.46 57.90
N GLU A 286 -13.49 -147.50 56.72
CA GLU A 286 -13.11 -148.75 56.04
C GLU A 286 -12.18 -149.61 56.92
N ASP A 287 -11.18 -148.99 57.54
CA ASP A 287 -10.25 -149.64 58.48
C ASP A 287 -10.98 -150.20 59.71
N ALA A 288 -11.92 -149.44 60.27
CA ALA A 288 -12.72 -149.86 61.42
C ALA A 288 -13.60 -151.08 61.10
N HIS A 289 -14.35 -151.05 60.00
CA HIS A 289 -15.17 -152.19 59.57
C HIS A 289 -14.33 -153.42 59.20
N THR A 290 -13.10 -153.22 58.71
CA THR A 290 -12.14 -154.30 58.49
C THR A 290 -11.69 -154.93 59.81
N ALA A 291 -11.41 -154.13 60.83
CA ALA A 291 -11.07 -154.61 62.18
C ALA A 291 -12.24 -155.35 62.86
N GLU A 292 -13.47 -154.85 62.72
CA GLU A 292 -14.69 -155.53 63.18
C GLU A 292 -14.84 -156.91 62.50
N THR A 293 -14.66 -156.98 61.18
CA THR A 293 -14.73 -158.23 60.40
C THR A 293 -13.70 -159.25 60.88
N ILE A 294 -12.46 -158.82 61.15
CA ILE A 294 -11.40 -159.68 61.72
C ILE A 294 -11.78 -160.17 63.14
N SER A 295 -12.45 -159.34 63.93
CA SER A 295 -12.95 -159.73 65.26
C SER A 295 -14.03 -160.81 65.19
N TYR A 296 -15.02 -160.65 64.31
CA TYR A 296 -16.06 -161.66 64.09
C TYR A 296 -15.48 -162.99 63.59
N GLN A 297 -14.49 -162.96 62.68
CA GLN A 297 -13.84 -164.18 62.20
C GLN A 297 -13.08 -164.93 63.32
N LYS A 298 -12.44 -164.21 64.25
CA LYS A 298 -11.81 -164.83 65.44
C LYS A 298 -12.82 -165.53 66.33
N LEU A 299 -13.93 -164.84 66.65
CA LEU A 299 -15.00 -165.41 67.48
C LEU A 299 -15.61 -166.68 66.86
N TYR A 300 -15.80 -166.70 65.55
CA TYR A 300 -16.27 -167.90 64.82
C TYR A 300 -15.28 -169.07 64.92
N ASN A 301 -13.98 -168.79 64.80
CA ASN A 301 -12.94 -169.81 64.94
C ASN A 301 -12.88 -170.38 66.37
N GLU A 302 -12.99 -169.54 67.40
CA GLU A 302 -13.05 -169.95 68.81
C GLU A 302 -14.27 -170.84 69.10
N LEU A 303 -15.45 -170.46 68.60
CA LEU A 303 -16.68 -171.26 68.73
C LEU A 303 -16.53 -172.65 68.08
N THR A 304 -15.86 -172.71 66.92
CA THR A 304 -15.56 -173.97 66.21
C THR A 304 -14.64 -174.89 67.03
N VAL A 305 -13.63 -174.34 67.71
CA VAL A 305 -12.73 -175.10 68.61
C VAL A 305 -13.48 -175.63 69.84
N CYS A 306 -14.44 -174.86 70.38
CA CYS A 306 -15.31 -175.33 71.47
C CYS A 306 -16.23 -176.50 71.03
N PHE A 307 -16.78 -176.45 69.80
CA PHE A 307 -17.62 -177.50 69.26
C PHE A 307 -16.89 -178.84 69.12
N GLU A 308 -15.69 -178.85 68.52
CA GLU A 308 -14.92 -180.09 68.35
C GLU A 308 -14.44 -180.69 69.68
N LYS A 309 -14.16 -179.86 70.71
CA LYS A 309 -13.89 -180.35 72.07
C LYS A 309 -15.08 -181.06 72.70
N LEU A 310 -16.29 -180.52 72.55
CA LEU A 310 -17.52 -181.14 73.07
C LEU A 310 -17.75 -182.51 72.40
N LYS A 311 -17.64 -182.56 71.08
CA LYS A 311 -17.77 -183.75 70.24
C LYS A 311 -16.77 -184.86 70.61
N ALA A 312 -15.52 -184.51 70.94
CA ALA A 312 -14.54 -185.47 71.45
C ALA A 312 -14.94 -186.07 72.82
N SER A 313 -15.54 -185.27 73.71
CA SER A 313 -16.01 -185.77 75.01
C SER A 313 -17.24 -186.69 74.93
N GLU A 314 -18.11 -186.50 73.93
CA GLU A 314 -19.24 -187.41 73.70
C GLU A 314 -18.77 -188.82 73.32
N ILE A 315 -17.71 -188.93 72.51
CA ILE A 315 -17.15 -190.22 72.08
C ILE A 315 -16.64 -191.01 73.28
N GLN A 316 -15.88 -190.39 74.20
CA GLN A 316 -15.42 -191.05 75.42
C GLN A 316 -16.57 -191.57 76.30
N LEU A 317 -17.69 -190.84 76.40
CA LEU A 317 -18.84 -191.27 77.17
C LEU A 317 -19.50 -192.53 76.57
N ARG A 318 -19.53 -192.65 75.24
CA ARG A 318 -20.06 -193.84 74.55
C ARG A 318 -19.17 -195.07 74.72
N GLU A 319 -17.85 -194.92 74.71
CA GLU A 319 -16.91 -196.03 74.98
C GLU A 319 -17.08 -196.60 76.40
N ASN A 320 -17.22 -195.72 77.40
CA ASN A 320 -17.50 -196.12 78.78
C ASN A 320 -18.84 -196.87 78.93
N GLN A 321 -19.88 -196.45 78.20
CA GLN A 321 -21.19 -197.11 78.21
C GLN A 321 -21.13 -198.57 77.71
N VAL A 322 -20.36 -198.85 76.65
CA VAL A 322 -20.18 -200.21 76.11
C VAL A 322 -19.44 -201.11 77.09
N SER A 323 -18.44 -200.57 77.82
CA SER A 323 -17.69 -201.34 78.82
C SER A 323 -18.57 -201.88 79.96
N LEU A 324 -19.45 -201.03 80.50
CA LEU A 324 -20.39 -201.42 81.57
C LEU A 324 -21.42 -202.45 81.09
N GLN A 325 -21.85 -202.38 79.83
CA GLN A 325 -22.88 -203.25 79.28
C GLN A 325 -22.41 -204.72 79.16
N ASN A 326 -21.11 -204.95 78.93
CA ASN A 326 -20.53 -206.30 78.87
C ASN A 326 -20.43 -206.96 80.26
N GLN A 327 -20.09 -206.21 81.31
CA GLN A 327 -19.97 -206.75 82.68
C GLN A 327 -21.31 -207.24 83.24
N LEU A 328 -22.42 -206.66 82.78
CA LEU A 328 -23.78 -207.05 83.18
C LEU A 328 -24.16 -208.41 82.55
N LEU A 329 -23.75 -208.62 81.29
CA LEU A 329 -24.00 -209.85 80.54
C LEU A 329 -23.26 -211.08 81.12
N GLU A 330 -22.09 -210.90 81.74
CA GLU A 330 -21.42 -211.98 82.50
C GLU A 330 -22.17 -212.37 83.78
N LYS A 331 -22.86 -211.41 84.43
CA LYS A 331 -23.62 -211.68 85.67
C LYS A 331 -24.87 -212.52 85.39
N ASP A 332 -25.63 -212.17 84.36
CA ASP A 332 -26.88 -212.86 84.03
C ASP A 332 -26.65 -214.34 83.70
N ASN A 333 -25.59 -214.67 82.97
CA ASN A 333 -25.24 -216.07 82.63
C ASN A 333 -24.95 -216.95 83.86
N HIS A 334 -24.55 -216.36 84.99
CA HIS A 334 -24.29 -217.09 86.24
C HIS A 334 -25.58 -217.30 87.07
N ILE A 335 -26.63 -216.50 86.84
CA ILE A 335 -27.93 -216.68 87.48
C ILE A 335 -28.64 -217.91 86.91
N CYS A 336 -28.68 -218.05 85.57
CA CYS A 336 -29.30 -219.18 84.88
C CYS A 336 -28.77 -220.56 85.35
N GLN A 337 -27.48 -220.63 85.73
CA GLN A 337 -26.84 -221.87 86.21
C GLN A 337 -27.27 -222.29 87.63
N LEU A 338 -27.78 -221.35 88.43
CA LEU A 338 -28.31 -221.63 89.77
C LEU A 338 -29.80 -221.99 89.73
N GLU A 339 -30.54 -221.50 88.73
CA GLU A 339 -31.97 -221.79 88.56
C GLU A 339 -32.21 -223.27 88.21
N GLU A 340 -31.40 -223.88 87.33
CA GLU A 340 -31.54 -225.30 86.96
C GLU A 340 -31.44 -226.28 88.14
N GLN A 341 -30.70 -225.95 89.21
CA GLN A 341 -30.58 -226.81 90.40
C GLN A 341 -31.86 -226.82 91.27
N ILE A 342 -32.70 -225.79 91.18
CA ILE A 342 -33.92 -225.66 91.99
C ILE A 342 -35.09 -226.42 91.35
N GLN A 343 -35.05 -226.65 90.03
CA GLN A 343 -36.13 -227.28 89.26
C GLN A 343 -36.44 -228.76 89.63
N GLN A 344 -35.56 -229.48 90.32
CA GLN A 344 -35.73 -230.93 90.56
C GLN A 344 -36.74 -231.31 91.66
N ASN A 345 -37.15 -230.41 92.56
CA ASN A 345 -37.75 -230.80 93.85
C ASN A 345 -39.22 -230.42 94.13
N HIS A 346 -39.94 -229.72 93.24
CA HIS A 346 -41.34 -229.34 93.51
C HIS A 346 -42.30 -229.50 92.33
N ASN A 347 -43.49 -230.01 92.62
CA ASN A 347 -44.62 -230.14 91.71
C ASN A 347 -45.88 -229.52 92.35
N SER A 348 -46.65 -228.75 91.57
CA SER A 348 -48.03 -228.26 91.78
C SER A 348 -48.33 -227.04 92.70
N VAL A 349 -49.33 -226.23 92.25
CA VAL A 349 -50.19 -225.24 92.94
C VAL A 349 -49.73 -223.76 93.18
N SER A 350 -49.90 -222.92 92.13
CA SER A 350 -50.77 -221.70 92.05
C SER A 350 -50.65 -220.40 92.92
N SER A 351 -50.65 -219.25 92.21
CA SER A 351 -51.41 -217.95 92.40
C SER A 351 -50.96 -216.74 93.29
N LEU A 352 -50.51 -215.66 92.60
CA LEU A 352 -51.06 -214.25 92.50
C LEU A 352 -50.94 -213.13 93.59
N SER A 353 -50.40 -211.94 93.21
CA SER A 353 -50.58 -210.53 93.71
C SER A 353 -49.90 -209.54 92.70
N SER A 354 -50.22 -208.25 92.40
CA SER A 354 -50.72 -206.99 93.06
C SER A 354 -49.65 -206.10 93.75
N ASP A 355 -49.59 -204.74 93.68
CA ASP A 355 -50.10 -203.66 92.76
C ASP A 355 -49.48 -202.24 93.17
N ILE A 356 -49.89 -201.09 92.56
CA ILE A 356 -49.83 -199.64 92.99
C ILE A 356 -48.76 -198.65 92.40
N TYR A 357 -49.15 -197.88 91.35
CA TYR A 357 -49.37 -196.40 91.19
C TYR A 357 -48.42 -195.21 91.67
N PRO A 358 -48.60 -193.90 91.24
CA PRO A 358 -47.50 -192.95 90.89
C PRO A 358 -47.67 -191.42 91.28
N THR A 359 -46.99 -190.47 90.56
CA THR A 359 -47.36 -189.02 90.23
C THR A 359 -46.44 -187.86 90.75
N GLN A 360 -46.13 -186.81 89.94
CA GLN A 360 -46.22 -185.32 90.24
C GLN A 360 -45.80 -184.42 89.03
N LYS A 361 -45.65 -183.06 89.18
CA LYS A 361 -46.10 -182.00 88.22
C LYS A 361 -45.51 -180.57 88.43
N LYS A 362 -45.64 -179.66 87.42
CA LYS A 362 -45.72 -178.14 87.46
C LYS A 362 -44.44 -177.35 87.88
N GLU A 363 -44.18 -176.02 87.80
CA GLU A 363 -44.60 -174.72 87.14
C GLU A 363 -43.64 -173.57 87.66
N ASP A 364 -43.49 -172.32 87.20
CA ASP A 364 -43.68 -171.53 85.93
C ASP A 364 -43.09 -170.06 86.11
N PHE A 365 -43.24 -169.16 85.12
CA PHE A 365 -43.33 -167.65 85.14
C PHE A 365 -42.12 -166.66 84.97
N HIS A 366 -42.35 -165.72 84.01
CA HIS A 366 -42.20 -164.22 84.03
C HIS A 366 -40.90 -163.37 83.73
N HIS A 367 -41.05 -162.49 82.72
CA HIS A 367 -40.56 -161.07 82.55
C HIS A 367 -39.05 -160.72 82.41
N CYS A 368 -38.62 -159.52 81.95
CA CYS A 368 -39.04 -158.56 80.88
C CYS A 368 -38.13 -157.30 80.89
N SER A 369 -37.78 -156.69 79.74
CA SER A 369 -37.82 -155.21 79.50
C SER A 369 -37.07 -154.77 78.22
N SER A 370 -37.74 -153.98 77.38
CA SER A 370 -37.10 -153.12 76.36
C SER A 370 -37.39 -151.65 76.70
N ARG A 371 -36.39 -150.90 77.20
CA ARG A 371 -36.58 -149.47 77.55
C ARG A 371 -35.31 -148.62 77.65
N LYS A 372 -34.47 -148.57 76.61
CA LYS A 372 -33.34 -147.61 76.56
C LYS A 372 -32.95 -147.02 75.20
N LEU A 373 -33.72 -147.28 74.13
CA LEU A 373 -33.53 -146.66 72.82
C LEU A 373 -34.19 -145.26 72.70
N GLU A 374 -35.06 -144.90 73.65
CA GLU A 374 -35.95 -143.73 73.58
C GLU A 374 -35.28 -142.40 74.03
N HIS A 375 -34.13 -142.46 74.71
CA HIS A 375 -33.47 -141.29 75.29
C HIS A 375 -32.50 -140.52 74.37
N LEU A 376 -32.18 -141.04 73.17
CA LEU A 376 -31.22 -140.43 72.24
C LEU A 376 -31.86 -139.71 71.04
N ILE A 377 -33.18 -139.78 70.88
CA ILE A 377 -33.92 -139.18 69.75
C ILE A 377 -34.38 -137.74 70.07
N THR A 378 -34.41 -137.35 71.36
CA THR A 378 -34.81 -136.01 71.79
C THR A 378 -33.81 -134.89 71.43
N PRO A 379 -32.46 -135.05 71.50
CA PRO A 379 -31.53 -133.97 71.16
C PRO A 379 -31.57 -133.56 69.69
N GLN A 380 -31.65 -134.53 68.77
CA GLN A 380 -31.64 -134.30 67.32
C GLN A 380 -32.86 -133.50 66.83
N LYS A 381 -34.01 -133.58 67.53
CA LYS A 381 -35.21 -132.78 67.20
C LYS A 381 -35.09 -131.30 67.58
N SER A 382 -34.24 -130.95 68.55
CA SER A 382 -33.91 -129.55 68.88
C SER A 382 -33.00 -128.90 67.84
N GLU A 383 -32.01 -129.64 67.34
CA GLU A 383 -30.97 -129.13 66.44
C GLU A 383 -31.53 -128.71 65.07
N ILE A 384 -32.41 -129.52 64.48
CA ILE A 384 -33.11 -129.22 63.22
C ILE A 384 -33.91 -127.90 63.34
N LYS A 385 -34.46 -127.61 64.52
CA LYS A 385 -35.25 -126.40 64.78
C LYS A 385 -34.39 -125.13 64.78
N LEU A 386 -33.15 -125.23 65.25
CA LEU A 386 -32.16 -124.14 65.23
C LEU A 386 -31.69 -123.82 63.80
N LEU A 387 -31.54 -124.84 62.95
CA LEU A 387 -31.14 -124.67 61.54
C LEU A 387 -32.22 -123.95 60.71
N GLN A 388 -33.50 -124.28 60.93
CA GLN A 388 -34.62 -123.57 60.29
C GLN A 388 -34.67 -122.07 60.65
N GLU A 389 -34.23 -121.69 61.85
CA GLU A 389 -34.23 -120.29 62.27
C GLU A 389 -33.05 -119.48 61.70
N LYS A 390 -31.91 -120.12 61.41
CA LYS A 390 -30.80 -119.48 60.68
C LYS A 390 -31.19 -119.18 59.22
N LEU A 391 -31.88 -120.12 58.57
CA LEU A 391 -32.35 -119.95 57.18
C LEU A 391 -33.29 -118.73 57.01
N LYS A 392 -34.13 -118.45 58.01
CA LYS A 392 -35.04 -117.28 58.03
C LYS A 392 -34.34 -115.93 58.20
N ARG A 393 -33.09 -115.88 58.66
CA ARG A 393 -32.33 -114.63 58.81
C ARG A 393 -31.61 -114.27 57.50
N ALA A 394 -31.02 -115.27 56.83
CA ALA A 394 -30.35 -115.09 55.53
C ALA A 394 -31.31 -114.63 54.41
N THR A 395 -32.59 -115.01 54.47
CA THR A 395 -33.61 -114.57 53.51
C THR A 395 -34.09 -113.13 53.71
N HIS A 396 -33.90 -112.52 54.89
CA HIS A 396 -34.20 -111.09 55.08
C HIS A 396 -33.13 -110.19 54.47
N THR A 397 -31.85 -110.55 54.60
CA THR A 397 -30.71 -109.76 54.09
C THR A 397 -30.60 -109.67 52.57
N LEU A 398 -31.44 -110.38 51.81
CA LEU A 398 -31.46 -110.35 50.35
C LEU A 398 -32.47 -109.35 49.75
N ALA A 399 -33.34 -108.75 50.58
CA ALA A 399 -34.45 -107.93 50.09
C ALA A 399 -34.07 -106.45 49.80
N ASP A 400 -33.11 -105.90 50.54
CA ASP A 400 -32.88 -104.44 50.63
C ASP A 400 -32.09 -103.83 49.45
N HIS A 401 -31.61 -104.63 48.50
CA HIS A 401 -30.72 -104.18 47.41
C HIS A 401 -31.42 -103.85 46.07
N THR A 402 -32.75 -103.67 46.05
CA THR A 402 -33.55 -103.61 44.81
C THR A 402 -34.17 -102.23 44.49
N LEU A 403 -33.44 -101.14 44.70
CA LEU A 403 -33.78 -99.80 44.17
C LEU A 403 -32.56 -99.14 43.53
N CYS A 404 -32.74 -98.55 42.35
CA CYS A 404 -31.63 -98.17 41.46
C CYS A 404 -31.92 -96.88 40.67
N ASN A 405 -30.89 -96.04 40.53
CA ASN A 405 -30.65 -94.98 39.54
C ASN A 405 -31.79 -94.01 39.12
N ARG A 406 -31.50 -92.70 39.22
CA ARG A 406 -31.84 -91.74 38.16
C ARG A 406 -30.94 -90.49 38.15
N ASP A 407 -30.98 -89.83 37.00
CA ASP A 407 -30.54 -88.45 36.69
C ASP A 407 -29.03 -88.16 36.60
N PHE A 408 -28.51 -88.45 35.40
CA PHE A 408 -27.27 -87.91 34.83
C PHE A 408 -27.50 -86.53 34.16
N LEU A 409 -26.42 -85.96 33.60
CA LEU A 409 -26.33 -84.65 32.93
C LEU A 409 -27.42 -84.35 31.88
N ASP A 410 -27.77 -83.07 31.72
CA ASP A 410 -27.39 -82.25 30.54
C ASP A 410 -27.91 -80.79 30.63
N CYS A 411 -27.60 -79.87 29.70
CA CYS A 411 -26.29 -79.30 29.34
C CYS A 411 -26.53 -77.97 28.56
N ILE A 412 -25.51 -77.14 28.40
CA ILE A 412 -25.58 -75.82 27.75
C ILE A 412 -25.57 -75.96 26.22
N SER A 413 -26.48 -75.28 25.49
CA SER A 413 -26.15 -74.45 24.30
C SER A 413 -27.38 -73.96 23.52
N ALA A 414 -27.39 -72.67 23.13
CA ALA A 414 -27.73 -72.21 21.77
C ALA A 414 -27.45 -70.70 21.62
N ARG A 415 -27.05 -70.23 20.43
CA ARG A 415 -26.91 -68.80 20.09
C ARG A 415 -27.92 -68.41 19.01
N ALA A 416 -28.42 -67.17 19.07
CA ALA A 416 -28.11 -66.08 18.10
C ALA A 416 -29.31 -65.20 17.66
N VAL A 417 -28.94 -64.03 17.09
CA VAL A 417 -29.69 -63.18 16.13
C VAL A 417 -30.64 -62.07 16.69
N LYS A 418 -30.23 -60.81 16.37
CA LYS A 418 -31.01 -59.57 16.10
C LYS A 418 -31.49 -58.63 17.23
N LYS A 419 -31.07 -57.37 17.04
CA LYS A 419 -31.74 -56.04 17.19
C LYS A 419 -31.36 -55.12 18.37
N HIS A 420 -31.11 -53.87 17.97
CA HIS A 420 -30.70 -52.68 18.71
C HIS A 420 -31.72 -52.19 19.75
N LYS A 421 -31.24 -51.62 20.89
CA LYS A 421 -31.18 -50.15 21.11
C LYS A 421 -30.71 -49.76 22.52
N GLU A 422 -29.70 -48.90 22.57
CA GLU A 422 -29.39 -47.93 23.64
C GLU A 422 -28.64 -46.73 23.01
N PRO A 423 -28.47 -45.57 23.67
CA PRO A 423 -29.02 -45.12 24.96
C PRO A 423 -29.98 -43.91 24.77
N PRO A 424 -30.25 -43.11 25.82
CA PRO A 424 -29.60 -41.78 25.80
C PRO A 424 -29.02 -41.32 27.15
N VAL A 425 -27.80 -40.79 27.11
CA VAL A 425 -27.14 -40.14 28.27
C VAL A 425 -27.56 -38.67 28.34
N LYS A 426 -27.99 -38.20 29.53
CA LYS A 426 -27.68 -36.88 30.17
C LYS A 426 -28.74 -36.47 31.20
N ARG A 427 -28.37 -36.41 32.49
CA ARG A 427 -29.03 -35.57 33.50
C ARG A 427 -27.99 -34.85 34.37
N SER A 428 -27.54 -33.69 33.92
CA SER A 428 -26.86 -32.72 34.78
C SER A 428 -27.93 -31.85 35.46
N ARG A 429 -28.15 -32.04 36.77
CA ARG A 429 -28.99 -31.15 37.60
C ARG A 429 -28.42 -31.01 39.01
N SER A 430 -27.50 -30.09 39.19
CA SER A 430 -27.39 -29.33 40.44
C SER A 430 -28.30 -28.10 40.32
N LEU A 431 -29.19 -27.91 41.28
CA LEU A 431 -30.02 -26.70 41.41
C LEU A 431 -29.87 -26.19 42.85
N SER A 432 -29.02 -25.18 43.03
CA SER A 432 -28.99 -24.38 44.26
C SER A 432 -29.83 -23.10 44.07
N PRO A 433 -30.39 -22.51 45.14
CA PRO A 433 -31.35 -21.41 45.01
C PRO A 433 -30.82 -20.15 44.32
N ARG A 434 -31.73 -19.41 43.68
CA ARG A 434 -31.50 -18.10 43.06
C ARG A 434 -31.04 -17.08 44.12
N SER A 435 -29.89 -16.44 43.91
CA SER A 435 -29.50 -15.22 44.61
C SER A 435 -29.68 -14.00 43.67
N PHE A 436 -30.21 -12.90 44.20
CA PHE A 436 -30.65 -11.74 43.42
C PHE A 436 -29.51 -10.91 42.79
N LEU A 437 -28.23 -11.24 43.02
CA LEU A 437 -27.11 -10.56 42.36
C LEU A 437 -27.03 -10.85 40.85
N LYS A 438 -27.46 -12.04 40.42
CA LYS A 438 -27.10 -12.57 39.10
C LYS A 438 -27.70 -11.78 37.94
N GLU A 439 -28.86 -11.16 38.13
CA GLU A 439 -29.49 -10.32 37.10
C GLU A 439 -28.67 -9.05 36.78
N SER A 440 -27.87 -8.53 37.72
CA SER A 440 -26.93 -7.43 37.45
C SER A 440 -25.73 -7.85 36.60
N GLU A 441 -25.31 -9.12 36.68
CA GLU A 441 -24.25 -9.69 35.84
C GLU A 441 -24.77 -10.08 34.47
N GLU A 442 -25.91 -10.78 34.40
CA GLU A 442 -26.52 -11.15 33.12
C GLU A 442 -26.94 -9.91 32.32
N LEU A 443 -27.46 -8.84 32.94
CA LEU A 443 -27.73 -7.58 32.24
C LEU A 443 -26.44 -6.88 31.75
N ARG A 444 -25.30 -7.08 32.42
CA ARG A 444 -23.99 -6.59 31.95
C ARG A 444 -23.45 -7.43 30.79
N LYS A 445 -23.54 -8.76 30.87
CA LYS A 445 -23.18 -9.69 29.77
C LYS A 445 -24.06 -9.43 28.54
N LEU A 446 -25.35 -9.19 28.74
CA LEU A 446 -26.30 -8.83 27.70
C LEU A 446 -25.92 -7.50 27.04
N LYS A 447 -25.57 -6.45 27.81
CA LYS A 447 -25.07 -5.18 27.24
C LYS A 447 -23.73 -5.29 26.50
N ILE A 448 -22.88 -6.25 26.85
CA ILE A 448 -21.66 -6.57 26.09
C ILE A 448 -22.02 -7.32 24.79
N ALA A 449 -23.00 -8.23 24.84
CA ALA A 449 -23.51 -8.93 23.67
C ALA A 449 -24.23 -7.98 22.69
N GLU A 450 -25.04 -7.05 23.17
CA GLU A 450 -25.69 -5.99 22.37
C GLU A 450 -24.66 -5.16 21.60
N ARG A 451 -23.63 -4.65 22.28
CA ARG A 451 -22.53 -3.91 21.62
C ARG A 451 -21.76 -4.77 20.63
N LYS A 452 -21.57 -6.06 20.93
CA LYS A 452 -20.91 -7.01 20.02
C LYS A 452 -21.75 -7.25 18.77
N ILE A 453 -23.08 -7.31 18.88
CA ILE A 453 -24.02 -7.36 17.75
C ILE A 453 -23.96 -6.04 16.96
N GLU A 454 -24.12 -4.88 17.60
CA GLU A 454 -24.06 -3.55 16.97
C GLU A 454 -22.74 -3.32 16.21
N ASN A 455 -21.62 -3.83 16.74
CA ASN A 455 -20.32 -3.78 16.07
C ASN A 455 -20.22 -4.77 14.89
N LEU A 456 -20.74 -5.99 15.02
CA LEU A 456 -20.83 -6.95 13.91
C LEU A 456 -21.75 -6.46 12.78
N GLU A 457 -22.83 -5.74 13.10
CA GLU A 457 -23.71 -5.09 12.12
C GLU A 457 -22.97 -3.99 11.34
N LYS A 458 -22.19 -3.14 12.01
CA LYS A 458 -21.33 -2.15 11.35
C LYS A 458 -20.29 -2.81 10.44
N ALA A 459 -19.67 -3.90 10.89
CA ALA A 459 -18.74 -4.68 10.06
C ALA A 459 -19.44 -5.29 8.82
N LEU A 460 -20.66 -5.82 8.99
CA LEU A 460 -21.47 -6.33 7.88
C LEU A 460 -21.82 -5.23 6.87
N GLN A 461 -22.25 -4.05 7.33
CA GLN A 461 -22.50 -2.89 6.45
C GLN A 461 -21.25 -2.48 5.66
N LEU A 462 -20.06 -2.57 6.26
CA LEU A 462 -18.79 -2.28 5.58
C LEU A 462 -18.41 -3.36 4.56
N LYS A 463 -18.70 -4.64 4.83
CA LYS A 463 -18.52 -5.73 3.84
C LYS A 463 -19.51 -5.65 2.69
N ILE A 464 -20.73 -5.19 2.94
CA ILE A 464 -21.70 -4.85 1.87
C ILE A 464 -21.12 -3.74 0.99
N GLN A 465 -20.61 -2.64 1.58
CA GLN A 465 -19.96 -1.56 0.81
C GLN A 465 -18.68 -1.99 0.06
N GLU A 466 -17.88 -2.91 0.62
CA GLU A 466 -16.72 -3.51 -0.07
C GLU A 466 -17.18 -4.29 -1.32
N ASN A 467 -18.26 -5.08 -1.19
CA ASN A 467 -18.83 -5.87 -2.27
C ASN A 467 -19.56 -5.01 -3.33
N ASP A 468 -20.24 -3.94 -2.91
CA ASP A 468 -20.92 -3.00 -3.82
C ASP A 468 -19.92 -2.25 -4.71
N GLU A 469 -18.79 -1.78 -4.15
CA GLU A 469 -17.75 -1.13 -4.95
C GLU A 469 -16.97 -2.11 -5.82
N LEU A 470 -16.75 -3.35 -5.37
CA LEU A 470 -16.29 -4.45 -6.23
C LEU A 470 -17.23 -4.66 -7.41
N GLY A 471 -18.55 -4.73 -7.16
CA GLY A 471 -19.57 -4.84 -8.20
C GLY A 471 -19.54 -3.68 -9.19
N GLN A 472 -19.43 -2.44 -8.71
CA GLN A 472 -19.31 -1.25 -9.56
C GLN A 472 -18.00 -1.23 -10.39
N VAL A 473 -16.89 -1.71 -9.84
CA VAL A 473 -15.62 -1.83 -10.58
C VAL A 473 -15.71 -2.91 -11.65
N HIS A 474 -16.23 -4.10 -11.32
CA HIS A 474 -16.44 -5.16 -12.31
C HIS A 474 -17.42 -4.72 -13.42
N GLU A 475 -18.46 -3.97 -13.08
CA GLU A 475 -19.42 -3.40 -14.03
C GLU A 475 -18.77 -2.36 -14.96
N LYS A 476 -17.89 -1.48 -14.46
CA LYS A 476 -17.09 -0.59 -15.32
C LYS A 476 -16.15 -1.37 -16.23
N ARG A 477 -15.43 -2.37 -15.70
CA ARG A 477 -14.54 -3.22 -16.50
C ARG A 477 -15.31 -3.96 -17.60
N ARG A 478 -16.53 -4.44 -17.29
CA ARG A 478 -17.47 -5.02 -18.26
C ARG A 478 -17.86 -4.02 -19.34
N LYS A 479 -18.23 -2.79 -18.98
CA LYS A 479 -18.55 -1.71 -19.95
C LYS A 479 -17.35 -1.34 -20.83
N ARG A 480 -16.15 -1.22 -20.25
CA ARG A 480 -14.90 -0.96 -21.00
C ARG A 480 -14.60 -2.10 -21.99
N LEU A 481 -14.74 -3.37 -21.57
CA LEU A 481 -14.57 -4.53 -22.44
C LEU A 481 -15.64 -4.60 -23.55
N GLN A 482 -16.91 -4.31 -23.24
CA GLN A 482 -17.99 -4.26 -24.24
C GLN A 482 -17.74 -3.17 -25.27
N MET A 483 -17.32 -1.97 -24.85
CA MET A 483 -16.96 -0.87 -25.74
C MET A 483 -15.75 -1.21 -26.62
N LEU A 484 -14.72 -1.86 -26.07
CA LEU A 484 -13.59 -2.38 -26.86
C LEU A 484 -14.05 -3.44 -27.89
N GLN A 485 -14.97 -4.33 -27.52
CA GLN A 485 -15.54 -5.33 -28.44
C GLN A 485 -16.40 -4.69 -29.54
N THR A 486 -17.20 -3.66 -29.25
CA THR A 486 -17.95 -2.93 -30.28
C THR A 486 -17.01 -2.16 -31.21
N ASN A 487 -15.96 -1.54 -30.67
CA ASN A 487 -14.96 -0.81 -31.47
C ASN A 487 -14.16 -1.77 -32.35
N TYR A 488 -13.74 -2.92 -31.84
CA TYR A 488 -13.10 -3.97 -32.66
C TYR A 488 -14.05 -4.50 -33.74
N ARG A 489 -15.34 -4.69 -33.45
CA ARG A 489 -16.35 -5.05 -34.47
C ARG A 489 -16.55 -3.95 -35.52
N ALA A 490 -16.53 -2.68 -35.12
CA ALA A 490 -16.64 -1.54 -36.02
C ALA A 490 -15.41 -1.43 -36.94
N VAL A 491 -14.20 -1.46 -36.37
CA VAL A 491 -12.93 -1.46 -37.14
C VAL A 491 -12.86 -2.69 -38.05
N LYS A 492 -13.29 -3.88 -37.61
CA LYS A 492 -13.34 -5.08 -38.46
C LYS A 492 -14.38 -4.96 -39.59
N LYS A 493 -15.49 -4.26 -39.38
CA LYS A 493 -16.45 -3.93 -40.46
C LYS A 493 -15.86 -2.91 -41.44
N GLN A 494 -15.22 -1.84 -40.95
CA GLN A 494 -14.54 -0.86 -41.78
C GLN A 494 -13.44 -1.50 -42.61
N LEU A 495 -12.58 -2.32 -42.00
CA LEU A 495 -11.51 -3.04 -42.70
C LEU A 495 -12.09 -3.92 -43.82
N LYS A 496 -13.16 -4.68 -43.54
CA LYS A 496 -13.88 -5.43 -44.58
C LYS A 496 -14.48 -4.54 -45.67
N GLN A 497 -15.01 -3.36 -45.35
CA GLN A 497 -15.55 -2.43 -46.34
C GLN A 497 -14.45 -1.86 -47.26
N TRP A 498 -13.26 -1.57 -46.73
CA TRP A 498 -12.10 -1.22 -47.54
C TRP A 498 -11.64 -2.41 -48.42
N GLU A 499 -11.51 -3.59 -47.84
CA GLU A 499 -11.08 -4.84 -48.50
C GLU A 499 -12.06 -5.31 -49.60
N GLU A 500 -13.37 -5.23 -49.34
CA GLU A 500 -14.45 -5.45 -50.32
C GLU A 500 -14.46 -4.35 -51.40
N GLY A 501 -14.05 -3.12 -51.06
CA GLY A 501 -13.88 -2.00 -52.00
C GLY A 501 -12.77 -2.20 -53.03
N TYR A 502 -11.67 -2.87 -52.66
CA TYR A 502 -10.60 -3.26 -53.60
C TYR A 502 -10.92 -4.54 -54.41
N SER A 503 -11.98 -5.27 -54.06
CA SER A 503 -12.27 -6.61 -54.60
C SER A 503 -13.14 -6.63 -55.88
N LYS A 504 -13.28 -5.51 -56.61
CA LYS A 504 -14.06 -5.42 -57.86
C LYS A 504 -13.32 -4.75 -59.02
N PRO A 505 -12.75 -5.50 -59.98
CA PRO A 505 -12.20 -4.95 -61.21
C PRO A 505 -13.33 -4.62 -62.21
N GLY A 506 -13.93 -3.43 -62.12
CA GLY A 506 -15.04 -3.07 -63.02
C GLY A 506 -15.49 -1.61 -62.96
N ARG A 507 -15.08 -0.82 -63.98
CA ARG A 507 -15.60 0.48 -64.44
C ARG A 507 -16.53 1.28 -63.50
N SER A 508 -16.02 2.42 -63.02
CA SER A 508 -16.74 3.70 -63.12
C SER A 508 -15.78 4.89 -63.02
N LYS A 509 -15.95 5.90 -63.87
CA LYS A 509 -15.26 7.19 -63.75
C LYS A 509 -16.13 8.12 -62.90
N SER A 510 -15.67 8.46 -61.70
CA SER A 510 -16.22 9.58 -60.92
C SER A 510 -15.09 10.23 -60.13
N GLY A 511 -14.45 11.23 -60.72
CA GLY A 511 -13.39 11.96 -60.05
C GLY A 511 -13.94 12.78 -58.88
N LYS A 512 -13.26 12.70 -57.74
CA LYS A 512 -12.91 13.90 -57.00
C LYS A 512 -11.41 14.04 -57.14
N GLU A 513 -10.96 15.21 -57.52
CA GLU A 513 -9.54 15.47 -57.74
C GLU A 513 -8.82 15.39 -56.39
N CYS A 514 -7.95 14.40 -56.24
CA CYS A 514 -6.83 14.56 -55.34
C CYS A 514 -5.91 15.57 -56.04
N SER A 515 -5.67 16.72 -55.42
CA SER A 515 -4.85 17.79 -55.99
C SER A 515 -3.48 17.27 -56.42
N ASP A 516 -2.93 17.85 -57.49
CA ASP A 516 -1.67 17.42 -58.10
C ASP A 516 -0.56 17.28 -57.03
N PRO A 517 0.08 16.10 -56.88
CA PRO A 517 1.09 15.86 -55.86
C PRO A 517 2.21 16.91 -55.82
N GLN A 518 2.52 17.57 -56.94
CA GLN A 518 3.54 18.62 -57.00
C GLN A 518 3.22 19.84 -56.12
N HIS A 519 1.94 20.13 -55.85
CA HIS A 519 1.53 21.23 -54.97
C HIS A 519 1.60 20.90 -53.47
N LEU A 520 1.91 19.66 -53.08
CA LEU A 520 2.17 19.28 -51.68
C LEU A 520 3.68 19.23 -51.35
N CYS A 521 4.56 19.46 -52.33
CA CYS A 521 6.01 19.47 -52.15
C CYS A 521 6.58 20.76 -51.53
N GLN A 522 5.74 21.68 -51.05
CA GLN A 522 6.17 23.00 -50.57
C GLN A 522 6.33 23.09 -49.03
N GLU A 523 5.89 22.06 -48.31
CA GLU A 523 6.32 21.75 -46.94
C GLU A 523 6.89 20.33 -46.92
N ASP A 524 7.72 20.00 -45.91
CA ASP A 524 8.31 18.66 -45.76
C ASP A 524 7.21 17.61 -45.52
N SER A 525 6.68 17.02 -46.61
CA SER A 525 5.67 15.96 -46.56
C SER A 525 6.13 14.80 -45.68
N ASP A 526 7.40 14.40 -45.77
CA ASP A 526 7.95 13.36 -44.90
C ASP A 526 8.04 13.79 -43.43
N ALA A 527 8.25 15.07 -43.11
CA ALA A 527 8.20 15.56 -41.74
C ALA A 527 6.76 15.55 -41.20
N THR A 528 5.78 16.04 -41.98
CA THR A 528 4.37 16.03 -41.56
C THR A 528 3.81 14.61 -41.42
N TRP A 529 4.22 13.66 -42.28
CA TRP A 529 3.92 12.23 -42.10
C TRP A 529 4.64 11.62 -40.89
N ASN A 530 5.88 12.00 -40.60
CA ASN A 530 6.60 11.55 -39.40
C ASN A 530 5.98 12.08 -38.10
N GLU A 531 5.57 13.35 -38.08
CA GLU A 531 4.82 13.96 -36.97
C GLU A 531 3.45 13.32 -36.81
N LEU A 532 2.67 13.14 -37.88
CA LEU A 532 1.40 12.43 -37.82
C LEU A 532 1.59 10.97 -37.34
N ALA A 533 2.67 10.30 -37.75
CA ALA A 533 3.03 8.99 -37.24
C ALA A 533 3.51 9.02 -35.79
N TYR A 534 4.16 10.10 -35.33
CA TYR A 534 4.56 10.33 -33.95
C TYR A 534 3.32 10.56 -33.07
N PHE A 535 2.46 11.52 -33.38
CA PHE A 535 1.18 11.74 -32.70
C PHE A 535 0.28 10.50 -32.71
N LYS A 536 0.27 9.70 -33.79
CA LYS A 536 -0.47 8.42 -33.84
C LYS A 536 0.14 7.33 -32.96
N ARG A 537 1.47 7.30 -32.79
CA ARG A 537 2.16 6.42 -31.83
C ARG A 537 1.91 6.87 -30.39
N GLU A 538 2.03 8.17 -30.12
CA GLU A 538 1.89 8.75 -28.79
C GLU A 538 0.43 8.73 -28.32
N ASN A 539 -0.55 9.05 -29.16
CA ASN A 539 -1.98 8.89 -28.84
C ASN A 539 -2.33 7.41 -28.57
N LYS A 540 -1.77 6.46 -29.32
CA LYS A 540 -1.91 5.02 -29.01
C LYS A 540 -1.30 4.65 -27.66
N LYS A 541 -0.13 5.22 -27.30
CA LYS A 541 0.53 5.04 -26.00
C LYS A 541 -0.30 5.65 -24.87
N LEU A 542 -0.74 6.90 -24.99
CA LEU A 542 -1.62 7.60 -24.05
C LEU A 542 -2.97 6.88 -23.87
N LEU A 543 -3.53 6.25 -24.91
CA LEU A 543 -4.76 5.47 -24.80
C LEU A 543 -4.56 4.18 -24.00
N ILE A 544 -3.42 3.51 -24.15
CA ILE A 544 -3.03 2.34 -23.34
C ILE A 544 -2.75 2.78 -21.89
N GLU A 545 -2.01 3.86 -21.71
CA GLU A 545 -1.68 4.44 -20.40
C GLU A 545 -2.94 4.87 -19.64
N LYS A 546 -3.88 5.56 -20.30
CA LYS A 546 -5.20 5.88 -19.75
C LYS A 546 -5.96 4.62 -19.33
N PHE A 547 -5.99 3.57 -20.16
CA PHE A 547 -6.68 2.33 -19.81
C PHE A 547 -6.05 1.66 -18.58
N ASN A 548 -4.72 1.63 -18.50
CA ASN A 548 -3.97 1.11 -17.36
C ASN A 548 -4.26 1.93 -16.09
N LEU A 549 -4.16 3.25 -16.15
CA LEU A 549 -4.48 4.16 -15.04
C LEU A 549 -5.94 4.02 -14.58
N GLU A 550 -6.89 3.79 -15.48
CA GLU A 550 -8.27 3.47 -15.12
C GLU A 550 -8.42 2.08 -14.48
N GLU A 551 -7.60 1.08 -14.82
CA GLU A 551 -7.58 -0.21 -14.10
C GLU A 551 -6.86 -0.12 -12.74
N GLU A 552 -5.78 0.66 -12.62
CA GLU A 552 -5.10 0.94 -11.35
C GLU A 552 -5.99 1.75 -10.40
N PHE A 553 -6.71 2.76 -10.89
CA PHE A 553 -7.64 3.55 -10.09
C PHE A 553 -8.83 2.74 -9.56
N ASP A 554 -9.41 1.88 -10.41
CA ASP A 554 -10.47 0.95 -9.98
C ASP A 554 -9.93 -0.10 -8.97
N GLN A 555 -8.69 -0.58 -9.12
CA GLN A 555 -8.01 -1.43 -8.12
C GLN A 555 -7.75 -0.70 -6.79
N MET A 556 -7.22 0.53 -6.85
CA MET A 556 -6.93 1.34 -5.66
C MET A 556 -8.20 1.68 -4.85
N LYS A 557 -9.37 1.76 -5.48
CA LYS A 557 -10.66 1.83 -4.77
C LYS A 557 -10.97 0.56 -4.00
N ILE A 558 -10.80 -0.62 -4.62
CA ILE A 558 -10.98 -1.91 -3.96
C ILE A 558 -10.03 -2.02 -2.74
N TYR A 559 -8.75 -1.70 -2.91
CA TYR A 559 -7.79 -1.67 -1.79
C TYR A 559 -8.20 -0.68 -0.70
N THR A 560 -8.59 0.55 -1.06
CA THR A 560 -9.05 1.56 -0.08
C THR A 560 -10.27 1.09 0.73
N ARG A 561 -11.21 0.37 0.11
CA ARG A 561 -12.38 -0.20 0.81
C ARG A 561 -12.02 -1.41 1.67
N ARG A 562 -11.20 -2.32 1.15
CA ARG A 562 -10.67 -3.48 1.86
C ARG A 562 -9.91 -3.06 3.11
N ASP A 563 -9.04 -2.07 2.99
CA ASP A 563 -8.25 -1.53 4.11
C ASP A 563 -9.16 -0.80 5.10
N LYS A 564 -10.16 -0.03 4.64
CA LYS A 564 -11.17 0.59 5.52
C LYS A 564 -12.01 -0.44 6.28
N ALA A 565 -12.28 -1.61 5.71
CA ALA A 565 -12.93 -2.71 6.40
C ALA A 565 -11.96 -3.36 7.41
N ALA A 566 -10.76 -3.76 6.97
CA ALA A 566 -9.75 -4.40 7.81
C ALA A 566 -9.30 -3.54 9.01
N ILE A 567 -9.13 -2.22 8.83
CA ILE A 567 -8.83 -1.27 9.92
C ILE A 567 -9.96 -1.26 10.96
N GLN A 568 -11.22 -1.40 10.53
CA GLN A 568 -12.36 -1.44 11.45
C GLN A 568 -12.52 -2.83 12.09
N GLU A 569 -12.28 -3.93 11.39
CA GLU A 569 -12.15 -5.27 11.98
C GLU A 569 -11.09 -5.29 13.08
N LEU A 570 -9.90 -4.73 12.82
CA LEU A 570 -8.82 -4.59 13.80
C LEU A 570 -9.21 -3.66 14.97
N SER A 571 -9.94 -2.57 14.70
CA SER A 571 -10.45 -1.66 15.73
C SER A 571 -11.47 -2.35 16.64
N MET A 572 -12.37 -3.17 16.09
CA MET A 572 -13.27 -4.02 16.86
C MET A 572 -12.51 -5.06 17.70
N CYS A 573 -11.46 -5.68 17.15
CA CYS A 573 -10.63 -6.64 17.89
C CYS A 573 -9.89 -5.98 19.06
N LEU A 574 -9.48 -4.72 18.91
CA LEU A 574 -8.87 -3.93 19.98
C LEU A 574 -9.91 -3.50 21.02
N GLN A 575 -11.11 -3.06 20.60
CA GLN A 575 -12.20 -2.68 21.51
C GLN A 575 -12.71 -3.91 22.29
N GLN A 576 -12.92 -5.06 21.64
CA GLN A 576 -13.33 -6.29 22.32
C GLN A 576 -12.30 -6.70 23.37
N LYS A 577 -10.99 -6.61 23.08
CA LYS A 577 -9.94 -6.86 24.08
C LYS A 577 -9.93 -5.85 25.23
N GLN A 578 -10.28 -4.58 24.97
CA GLN A 578 -10.46 -3.58 26.04
C GLN A 578 -11.67 -3.92 26.93
N GLU A 579 -12.79 -4.33 26.33
CA GLU A 579 -14.00 -4.73 27.07
C GLU A 579 -13.79 -6.05 27.84
N GLU A 580 -13.06 -7.01 27.29
CA GLU A 580 -12.64 -8.25 27.97
C GLU A 580 -11.69 -7.99 29.16
N LEU A 581 -10.73 -7.05 29.01
CA LEU A 581 -9.85 -6.64 30.11
C LEU A 581 -10.62 -5.88 31.21
N LEU A 582 -11.60 -5.03 30.84
CA LEU A 582 -12.50 -4.38 31.80
C LEU A 582 -13.41 -5.38 32.51
N PHE A 583 -13.80 -6.47 31.84
CA PHE A 583 -14.57 -7.57 32.45
C PHE A 583 -13.73 -8.33 33.49
N GLY A 584 -12.50 -8.73 33.15
CA GLY A 584 -11.59 -9.43 34.09
C GLY A 584 -11.24 -8.60 35.33
N LEU A 585 -11.00 -7.29 35.15
CA LEU A 585 -10.84 -6.34 36.26
C LEU A 585 -12.10 -6.19 37.12
N GLY A 586 -13.29 -6.49 36.56
CA GLY A 586 -14.54 -6.55 37.33
C GLY A 586 -14.61 -7.77 38.24
N GLU A 587 -14.16 -8.94 37.78
CA GLU A 587 -14.18 -10.19 38.54
C GLU A 587 -13.14 -10.22 39.67
N GLU A 588 -11.92 -9.70 39.45
CA GLU A 588 -10.88 -9.64 40.50
C GLU A 588 -11.33 -8.83 41.74
N ASN A 589 -12.18 -7.82 41.57
CA ASN A 589 -12.72 -7.02 42.68
C ASN A 589 -13.77 -7.77 43.54
N GLY A 590 -14.30 -8.90 43.07
CA GLY A 590 -15.26 -9.72 43.83
C GLY A 590 -14.64 -10.67 44.84
N VAL A 591 -13.38 -11.07 44.65
CA VAL A 591 -12.76 -12.18 45.39
C VAL A 591 -11.93 -11.69 46.59
N LYS A 592 -12.55 -11.67 47.78
CA LYS A 592 -11.86 -11.46 49.07
C LYS A 592 -10.94 -12.64 49.42
N SER A 593 -9.79 -12.73 48.75
CA SER A 593 -8.76 -13.74 49.02
C SER A 593 -7.95 -13.38 50.27
N SER A 594 -8.15 -14.15 51.34
CA SER A 594 -7.56 -13.90 52.66
C SER A 594 -6.11 -14.42 52.78
N THR A 595 -5.15 -13.77 52.10
CA THR A 595 -3.71 -13.94 52.41
C THR A 595 -2.86 -12.77 51.89
N PRO A 596 -2.19 -11.97 52.77
CA PRO A 596 -1.41 -10.81 52.33
C PRO A 596 -0.01 -11.18 51.83
N LYS A 597 0.10 -11.69 50.59
CA LYS A 597 1.39 -11.86 49.90
C LYS A 597 2.07 -10.48 49.71
N LYS A 598 3.10 -10.19 50.51
CA LYS A 598 3.74 -8.86 50.62
C LYS A 598 4.29 -8.29 49.31
N ASN A 599 4.63 -9.12 48.33
CA ASN A 599 5.12 -8.68 47.02
C ASN A 599 4.02 -8.12 46.09
N VAL A 600 2.75 -8.48 46.27
CA VAL A 600 1.66 -8.07 45.37
C VAL A 600 1.38 -6.56 45.46
N LYS A 601 1.56 -5.94 46.63
CA LYS A 601 1.38 -4.49 46.79
C LYS A 601 2.47 -3.66 46.11
N GLU A 602 3.69 -4.17 46.02
CA GLU A 602 4.79 -3.45 45.37
C GLU A 602 4.74 -3.63 43.85
N THR A 603 4.44 -4.84 43.36
CA THR A 603 4.21 -5.06 41.92
C THR A 603 2.95 -4.34 41.42
N SER A 604 1.87 -4.29 42.20
CA SER A 604 0.69 -3.50 41.84
C SER A 604 0.94 -2.00 41.95
N ALA A 605 1.72 -1.50 42.91
CA ALA A 605 2.14 -0.09 42.96
C ALA A 605 3.00 0.30 41.75
N GLN A 606 3.99 -0.53 41.36
CA GLN A 606 4.77 -0.29 40.14
C GLN A 606 3.90 -0.40 38.87
N THR A 607 2.90 -1.27 38.85
CA THR A 607 1.95 -1.41 37.73
C THR A 607 1.03 -0.20 37.65
N LEU A 608 0.48 0.27 38.77
CA LEU A 608 -0.29 1.52 38.87
C LEU A 608 0.55 2.74 38.48
N GLN A 609 1.83 2.80 38.87
CA GLN A 609 2.74 3.87 38.46
C GLN A 609 2.99 3.86 36.94
N LYS A 610 3.14 2.66 36.34
CA LYS A 610 3.21 2.49 34.87
C LYS A 610 1.89 2.86 34.19
N VAL A 611 0.74 2.47 34.73
CA VAL A 611 -0.59 2.85 34.24
C VAL A 611 -0.77 4.38 34.30
N LEU A 612 -0.44 5.03 35.42
CA LEU A 612 -0.48 6.50 35.55
C LEU A 612 0.56 7.22 34.68
N GLN A 613 1.63 6.55 34.23
CA GLN A 613 2.56 7.06 33.23
C GLN A 613 2.01 6.90 31.81
N LEU A 614 1.40 5.75 31.50
CA LEU A 614 0.73 5.48 30.23
C LEU A 614 -0.50 6.36 30.04
N GLU A 615 -1.34 6.55 31.06
CA GLU A 615 -2.44 7.51 31.08
C GLU A 615 -1.98 8.93 30.80
N ARG A 616 -0.89 9.39 31.44
CA ARG A 616 -0.34 10.73 31.15
C ARG A 616 0.15 10.84 29.71
N ARG A 617 0.69 9.75 29.14
CA ARG A 617 1.13 9.68 27.74
C ARG A 617 -0.03 9.59 26.74
N ILE A 618 -1.12 8.90 27.10
CA ILE A 618 -2.39 8.89 26.36
C ILE A 618 -3.02 10.29 26.41
N LYS A 619 -3.10 10.91 27.59
CA LYS A 619 -3.60 12.28 27.77
C LYS A 619 -2.73 13.35 27.07
N SER A 620 -1.45 13.09 26.78
CA SER A 620 -0.65 13.92 25.86
C SER A 620 -0.94 13.61 24.39
N PHE A 621 -0.99 12.34 23.98
CA PHE A 621 -1.34 11.96 22.61
C PHE A 621 -2.77 12.38 22.21
N GLU A 622 -3.72 12.40 23.15
CA GLU A 622 -5.05 12.96 22.93
C GLU A 622 -5.01 14.47 22.70
N LYS A 623 -4.17 15.22 23.44
CA LYS A 623 -4.00 16.66 23.22
C LYS A 623 -3.34 16.92 21.87
N GLU A 624 -2.32 16.16 21.53
CA GLU A 624 -1.64 16.19 20.23
C GLU A 624 -2.59 15.82 19.08
N SER A 625 -3.45 14.82 19.26
CA SER A 625 -4.51 14.46 18.32
C SER A 625 -5.56 15.56 18.17
N ARG A 626 -5.95 16.24 19.26
CA ARG A 626 -6.84 17.42 19.22
C ARG A 626 -6.19 18.57 18.47
N THR A 627 -4.93 18.90 18.72
CA THR A 627 -4.21 19.95 17.97
C THR A 627 -4.03 19.58 16.51
N MET A 628 -3.72 18.33 16.17
CA MET A 628 -3.63 17.87 14.78
C MET A 628 -4.98 17.88 14.07
N LYS A 629 -6.09 17.58 14.77
CA LYS A 629 -7.44 17.74 14.22
C LYS A 629 -7.75 19.21 13.92
N GLU A 630 -7.34 20.14 14.79
CA GLU A 630 -7.55 21.57 14.55
C GLU A 630 -6.69 22.10 13.40
N VAL A 631 -5.40 21.74 13.36
CA VAL A 631 -4.52 22.03 12.21
C VAL A 631 -5.09 21.45 10.91
N ASN A 632 -5.68 20.25 10.94
CA ASN A 632 -6.32 19.67 9.77
C ASN A 632 -7.62 20.41 9.36
N LYS A 633 -8.40 20.97 10.30
CA LYS A 633 -9.52 21.88 9.94
C LYS A 633 -9.02 23.15 9.25
N VAL A 634 -7.94 23.75 9.78
CA VAL A 634 -7.33 24.95 9.19
C VAL A 634 -6.83 24.63 7.79
N LEU A 635 -6.07 23.54 7.59
CA LEU A 635 -5.64 23.09 6.27
C LEU A 635 -6.79 22.77 5.30
N ILE A 636 -7.94 22.28 5.79
CA ILE A 636 -9.14 22.09 4.98
C ILE A 636 -9.74 23.44 4.54
N LYS A 637 -9.72 24.46 5.40
CA LYS A 637 -10.14 25.83 5.05
C LYS A 637 -9.15 26.49 4.10
N ASP A 638 -7.85 26.45 4.39
CA ASP A 638 -6.81 26.98 3.51
C ASP A 638 -6.91 26.32 2.11
N LYS A 639 -7.27 25.04 2.04
CA LYS A 639 -7.55 24.32 0.79
C LYS A 639 -8.85 24.75 0.09
N SER A 640 -9.92 25.11 0.81
CA SER A 640 -11.11 25.70 0.17
C SER A 640 -10.82 27.11 -0.35
N ASP A 641 -10.05 27.89 0.39
CA ASP A 641 -9.77 29.28 0.09
C ASP A 641 -8.78 29.38 -1.08
N LEU A 642 -7.74 28.52 -1.13
CA LEU A 642 -6.88 28.32 -2.31
C LEU A 642 -7.66 27.81 -3.54
N LYS A 643 -8.67 26.96 -3.35
CA LYS A 643 -9.52 26.51 -4.47
C LYS A 643 -10.42 27.64 -5.01
N ALA A 644 -10.87 28.54 -4.14
CA ALA A 644 -11.60 29.75 -4.56
C ALA A 644 -10.69 30.71 -5.35
N LEU A 645 -9.48 30.97 -4.85
CA LEU A 645 -8.48 31.79 -5.55
C LEU A 645 -8.07 31.19 -6.91
N LEU A 646 -7.90 29.87 -7.00
CA LEU A 646 -7.60 29.21 -8.27
C LEU A 646 -8.75 29.36 -9.28
N LYS A 647 -10.01 29.25 -8.81
CA LYS A 647 -11.18 29.50 -9.66
C LYS A 647 -11.26 30.96 -10.10
N GLN A 648 -10.99 31.92 -9.21
CA GLN A 648 -10.95 33.34 -9.56
C GLN A 648 -9.88 33.62 -10.63
N HIS A 649 -8.65 33.12 -10.45
CA HIS A 649 -7.60 33.30 -11.47
C HIS A 649 -7.93 32.60 -12.79
N GLN A 650 -8.65 31.48 -12.77
CA GLN A 650 -9.15 30.86 -14.00
C GLN A 650 -10.17 31.78 -14.72
N GLU A 651 -11.13 32.35 -13.98
CA GLU A 651 -12.11 33.31 -14.51
C GLU A 651 -11.43 34.60 -15.02
N GLU A 652 -10.36 35.07 -14.36
CA GLU A 652 -9.53 36.18 -14.82
C GLU A 652 -8.75 35.85 -16.11
N THR A 653 -8.28 34.61 -16.29
CA THR A 653 -7.65 34.19 -17.55
C THR A 653 -8.66 34.03 -18.66
N GLU A 654 -9.82 33.42 -18.40
CA GLU A 654 -10.92 33.26 -19.37
C GLU A 654 -11.54 34.62 -19.77
N ALA A 655 -11.39 35.67 -18.96
CA ALA A 655 -11.77 37.04 -19.32
C ALA A 655 -10.73 37.68 -20.26
N LYS A 656 -9.44 37.55 -19.95
CA LYS A 656 -8.34 38.07 -20.78
C LYS A 656 -8.22 37.36 -22.13
N GLU A 657 -8.52 36.07 -22.18
CA GLU A 657 -8.57 35.29 -23.42
C GLU A 657 -9.64 35.86 -24.38
N LYS A 658 -10.84 36.16 -23.86
CA LYS A 658 -11.91 36.83 -24.62
C LYS A 658 -11.55 38.26 -25.02
N GLU A 659 -10.88 39.02 -24.15
CA GLU A 659 -10.37 40.35 -24.49
C GLU A 659 -9.39 40.28 -25.68
N LEU A 660 -8.42 39.36 -25.64
CA LEU A 660 -7.49 39.09 -26.74
C LEU A 660 -8.21 38.63 -28.01
N GLU A 661 -9.24 37.79 -27.91
CA GLU A 661 -10.06 37.37 -29.06
C GLU A 661 -10.74 38.57 -29.73
N THR A 662 -11.34 39.50 -28.97
CA THR A 662 -11.90 40.74 -29.54
C THR A 662 -10.85 41.71 -30.10
N LEU A 663 -9.62 41.69 -29.59
CA LEU A 663 -8.51 42.48 -30.14
C LEU A 663 -7.98 41.86 -31.44
N LEU A 664 -7.91 40.53 -31.53
CA LEU A 664 -7.56 39.82 -32.76
C LEU A 664 -8.59 40.08 -33.85
N GLU A 665 -9.90 40.02 -33.55
CA GLU A 665 -10.95 40.29 -34.53
C GLU A 665 -10.84 41.73 -35.10
N LYS A 666 -10.65 42.73 -34.24
CA LYS A 666 -10.35 44.13 -34.64
C LYS A 666 -9.09 44.26 -35.49
N ILE A 667 -8.03 43.49 -35.21
CA ILE A 667 -6.81 43.47 -36.03
C ILE A 667 -7.11 42.87 -37.41
N THR A 668 -7.98 41.86 -37.53
CA THR A 668 -8.42 41.35 -38.85
C THR A 668 -9.31 42.34 -39.60
N GLU A 669 -10.09 43.16 -38.90
CA GLU A 669 -10.94 44.21 -39.48
C GLU A 669 -10.09 45.34 -40.05
N LEU A 670 -9.19 45.92 -39.24
CA LEU A 670 -8.18 46.89 -39.69
C LEU A 670 -7.27 46.34 -40.82
N GLY A 671 -7.09 45.01 -40.87
CA GLY A 671 -6.40 44.34 -41.97
C GLY A 671 -7.16 44.38 -43.30
N LYS A 672 -8.50 44.34 -43.27
CA LYS A 672 -9.37 44.52 -44.45
C LYS A 672 -9.38 45.98 -44.88
N ASP A 673 -9.60 46.90 -43.95
CA ASP A 673 -9.60 48.36 -44.21
C ASP A 673 -8.29 48.80 -44.87
N LYS A 674 -7.15 48.30 -44.38
CA LYS A 674 -5.83 48.57 -44.96
C LYS A 674 -5.70 48.03 -46.40
N ALA A 675 -6.32 46.90 -46.72
CA ALA A 675 -6.33 46.34 -48.07
C ALA A 675 -7.23 47.13 -49.01
N GLU A 676 -8.41 47.57 -48.56
CA GLU A 676 -9.31 48.44 -49.33
C GLU A 676 -8.67 49.81 -49.61
N LEU A 677 -7.99 50.40 -48.62
CA LEU A 677 -7.20 51.62 -48.81
C LEU A 677 -6.04 51.42 -49.80
N HIS A 678 -5.40 50.25 -49.83
CA HIS A 678 -4.40 49.93 -50.85
C HIS A 678 -5.01 49.88 -52.25
N LEU A 679 -6.15 49.21 -52.44
CA LEU A 679 -6.85 49.15 -53.72
C LEU A 679 -7.31 50.54 -54.20
N MET A 680 -7.65 51.44 -53.27
CA MET A 680 -7.97 52.84 -53.58
C MET A 680 -6.72 53.63 -53.99
N ILE A 681 -5.57 53.44 -53.32
CA ILE A 681 -4.28 54.04 -53.71
C ILE A 681 -3.87 53.55 -55.10
N ASP A 682 -3.91 52.24 -55.36
CA ASP A 682 -3.65 51.65 -56.68
C ASP A 682 -4.55 52.26 -57.77
N GLY A 683 -5.81 52.59 -57.41
CA GLY A 683 -6.76 53.28 -58.28
C GLY A 683 -6.31 54.69 -58.63
N LEU A 684 -6.00 55.49 -57.61
CA LEU A 684 -5.51 56.86 -57.76
C LEU A 684 -4.17 56.92 -58.51
N GLU A 685 -3.27 55.95 -58.33
CA GLU A 685 -2.02 55.87 -59.11
C GLU A 685 -2.28 55.57 -60.60
N ARG A 686 -3.26 54.72 -60.91
CA ARG A 686 -3.72 54.49 -62.30
C ARG A 686 -4.35 55.74 -62.91
N GLU A 687 -5.08 56.54 -62.14
CA GLU A 687 -5.60 57.84 -62.61
C GLU A 687 -4.47 58.87 -62.80
N VAL A 688 -3.56 59.01 -61.84
CA VAL A 688 -2.42 59.93 -61.91
C VAL A 688 -1.48 59.59 -63.07
N THR A 689 -1.23 58.31 -63.34
CA THR A 689 -0.43 57.90 -64.52
C THR A 689 -1.18 58.14 -65.83
N SER A 690 -2.52 58.06 -65.84
CA SER A 690 -3.33 58.45 -67.01
C SER A 690 -3.31 59.96 -67.26
N LEU A 691 -3.47 60.78 -66.22
CA LEU A 691 -3.39 62.23 -66.30
C LEU A 691 -1.99 62.71 -66.72
N LYS A 692 -0.92 62.10 -66.19
CA LYS A 692 0.46 62.37 -66.64
C LYS A 692 0.65 62.10 -68.14
N ARG A 693 0.00 61.06 -68.69
CA ARG A 693 0.01 60.77 -70.14
C ARG A 693 -0.70 61.86 -70.95
N GLN A 694 -1.88 62.30 -70.51
CA GLN A 694 -2.64 63.37 -71.16
C GLN A 694 -1.89 64.72 -71.14
N VAL A 695 -1.17 65.02 -70.05
CA VAL A 695 -0.31 66.22 -69.97
C VAL A 695 0.85 66.14 -70.97
N ALA A 696 1.54 64.99 -71.05
CA ALA A 696 2.63 64.79 -72.02
C ALA A 696 2.14 64.86 -73.49
N GLU A 697 0.94 64.36 -73.78
CA GLU A 697 0.28 64.47 -75.08
C GLU A 697 -0.08 65.93 -75.41
N ALA A 698 -0.64 66.67 -74.45
CA ALA A 698 -0.91 68.09 -74.60
C ALA A 698 0.36 68.94 -74.80
N ASP A 699 1.48 68.55 -74.18
CA ASP A 699 2.79 69.19 -74.37
C ASP A 699 3.42 68.83 -75.74
N SER A 700 3.21 67.63 -76.28
CA SER A 700 3.58 67.33 -77.68
C SER A 700 2.82 68.25 -78.64
N LEU A 701 1.50 68.34 -78.49
CA LEU A 701 0.64 69.20 -79.32
C LEU A 701 0.98 70.69 -79.15
N ARG A 702 1.44 71.12 -77.98
CA ARG A 702 1.98 72.47 -77.73
C ARG A 702 3.24 72.72 -78.58
N ASN A 703 4.20 71.80 -78.52
CA ASN A 703 5.46 71.89 -79.27
C ASN A 703 5.21 71.90 -80.79
N GLU A 704 4.33 71.03 -81.29
CA GLU A 704 3.90 70.99 -82.69
C GLU A 704 3.27 72.32 -83.13
N ASN A 705 2.48 72.96 -82.27
CA ASN A 705 1.86 74.26 -82.54
C ASN A 705 2.88 75.41 -82.55
N GLU A 706 3.87 75.39 -81.66
CA GLU A 706 5.00 76.33 -81.70
C GLU A 706 5.84 76.15 -82.98
N ASP A 707 6.01 74.91 -83.44
CA ASP A 707 6.73 74.58 -84.66
C ASP A 707 5.94 74.91 -85.95
N LEU A 708 4.61 74.81 -85.91
CA LEU A 708 3.74 75.37 -86.96
C LEU A 708 3.78 76.91 -86.97
N GLN A 709 3.85 77.57 -85.81
CA GLN A 709 4.03 79.02 -85.73
C GLN A 709 5.41 79.46 -86.23
N SER A 710 6.46 78.65 -86.04
CA SER A 710 7.80 78.93 -86.58
C SER A 710 7.78 78.89 -88.12
N LYS A 711 7.16 77.86 -88.70
CA LYS A 711 6.92 77.71 -90.15
C LYS A 711 6.07 78.84 -90.72
N VAL A 712 4.99 79.24 -90.05
CA VAL A 712 4.16 80.39 -90.45
C VAL A 712 4.96 81.70 -90.44
N LYS A 713 5.77 81.97 -89.42
CA LYS A 713 6.67 83.14 -89.38
C LYS A 713 7.70 83.11 -90.53
N GLN A 714 8.22 81.93 -90.86
CA GLN A 714 9.14 81.76 -91.98
C GLN A 714 8.47 82.06 -93.33
N LEU A 715 7.25 81.57 -93.56
CA LEU A 715 6.44 81.88 -94.74
C LEU A 715 6.02 83.36 -94.82
N GLN A 716 5.72 83.99 -93.68
CA GLN A 716 5.50 85.45 -93.61
C GLN A 716 6.75 86.20 -94.10
N SER A 717 7.94 85.77 -93.66
CA SER A 717 9.22 86.41 -94.02
C SER A 717 9.63 86.19 -95.49
N SER A 718 9.20 85.11 -96.14
CA SER A 718 9.41 84.90 -97.58
C SER A 718 8.40 85.67 -98.42
N LEU A 719 7.15 85.77 -97.99
CA LEU A 719 6.13 86.63 -98.60
C LEU A 719 6.54 88.11 -98.57
N ASP A 720 7.04 88.60 -97.44
CA ASP A 720 7.54 89.98 -97.30
C ASP A 720 8.94 90.20 -97.88
N ARG A 721 9.57 89.14 -98.41
CA ARG A 721 10.74 89.21 -99.31
C ARG A 721 10.29 89.30 -100.77
N ALA A 722 9.33 88.48 -101.19
CA ALA A 722 8.74 88.51 -102.53
C ALA A 722 8.11 89.88 -102.86
N LYS A 723 7.33 90.45 -101.94
CA LYS A 723 6.78 91.82 -102.08
C LYS A 723 7.85 92.89 -102.31
N ARG A 724 9.05 92.74 -101.74
CA ARG A 724 10.15 93.70 -101.88
C ARG A 724 10.94 93.59 -103.20
N VAL A 725 10.73 92.52 -103.97
CA VAL A 725 11.33 92.36 -105.31
C VAL A 725 10.41 92.95 -106.41
N GLY A 726 9.10 93.02 -106.16
CA GLY A 726 8.10 93.50 -107.13
C GLY A 726 7.81 95.00 -107.14
N SER A 727 8.70 95.86 -106.62
CA SER A 727 8.41 97.30 -106.41
C SER A 727 9.58 98.23 -106.77
N ALA A 728 10.20 98.00 -107.93
CA ALA A 728 11.33 98.78 -108.45
C ALA A 728 11.18 99.08 -109.97
N ALA A 729 10.06 99.69 -110.37
CA ALA A 729 9.83 100.17 -111.73
C ALA A 729 8.87 101.37 -111.73
N THR A 730 9.10 102.34 -112.63
CA THR A 730 8.34 103.60 -112.83
C THR A 730 8.29 104.54 -111.61
N GLY A 731 8.13 105.85 -111.87
CA GLY A 731 8.13 106.88 -110.82
C GLY A 731 7.53 108.21 -111.30
N GLU A 732 8.00 109.31 -110.70
CA GLU A 732 7.64 110.73 -110.93
C GLU A 732 6.35 111.31 -110.30
N ALA A 733 6.57 112.46 -109.65
CA ALA A 733 5.75 113.69 -109.63
C ALA A 733 4.58 113.92 -108.63
N ALA A 734 4.45 115.23 -108.33
CA ALA A 734 3.29 116.01 -107.90
C ALA A 734 2.79 116.02 -106.43
N HIS A 735 3.04 117.16 -105.78
CA HIS A 735 2.14 117.95 -104.92
C HIS A 735 1.00 117.29 -104.10
N GLY A 736 1.10 117.38 -102.76
CA GLY A 736 0.65 118.60 -102.07
C GLY A 736 -0.80 118.71 -101.53
N GLN A 737 -0.87 118.98 -100.21
CA GLN A 737 -1.86 119.84 -99.51
C GLN A 737 -3.30 119.35 -99.10
N TRP A 738 -3.53 119.51 -97.78
CA TRP A 738 -4.70 120.12 -97.10
C TRP A 738 -5.96 119.31 -96.64
N ARG A 739 -6.06 119.22 -95.30
CA ARG A 739 -7.19 119.55 -94.39
C ARG A 739 -8.66 119.09 -94.68
N CYS A 740 -9.13 118.28 -93.72
CA CYS A 740 -10.38 118.43 -92.92
C CYS A 740 -11.78 118.01 -93.46
N LYS A 741 -12.28 116.94 -92.81
CA LYS A 741 -13.57 116.85 -92.06
C LYS A 741 -14.93 117.08 -92.78
N SER A 742 -15.60 115.98 -93.14
CA SER A 742 -17.00 115.65 -92.76
C SER A 742 -17.32 114.21 -93.24
N ALA A 743 -18.06 113.29 -92.61
CA ALA A 743 -19.00 113.20 -91.46
C ALA A 743 -20.44 112.87 -91.90
N THR A 744 -20.95 111.71 -91.45
CA THR A 744 -22.32 111.14 -91.68
C THR A 744 -22.58 110.68 -93.14
N ALA A 745 -23.45 109.71 -93.48
CA ALA A 745 -24.46 108.90 -92.75
C ALA A 745 -24.71 107.57 -93.56
N LYS A 746 -25.50 106.53 -93.22
CA LYS A 746 -26.35 106.09 -92.07
C LYS A 746 -26.57 104.54 -92.21
N VAL A 747 -27.78 103.98 -91.93
CA VAL A 747 -28.26 102.59 -92.24
C VAL A 747 -27.52 101.43 -91.52
N LYS A 748 -27.92 101.02 -90.31
CA LYS A 748 -29.06 100.14 -89.90
C LYS A 748 -28.84 98.63 -90.09
N LEU A 749 -28.46 97.90 -89.00
CA LEU A 749 -29.35 97.00 -88.24
C LEU A 749 -28.64 96.19 -87.12
N LYS A 750 -29.26 96.16 -85.93
CA LYS A 750 -29.19 95.15 -84.84
C LYS A 750 -27.85 94.43 -84.58
N THR A 751 -27.03 94.96 -83.68
CA THR A 751 -26.10 94.17 -82.84
C THR A 751 -26.87 93.20 -81.94
N GLY A 752 -26.46 91.92 -81.84
CA GLY A 752 -27.28 90.90 -81.16
C GLY A 752 -26.53 89.68 -80.59
N LYS A 753 -26.30 89.73 -79.27
CA LYS A 753 -26.02 88.60 -78.35
C LYS A 753 -24.70 87.82 -78.54
N LYS A 754 -24.39 87.02 -77.50
CA LYS A 754 -23.18 86.20 -77.24
C LYS A 754 -21.96 87.06 -76.84
N LYS A 755 -21.22 86.76 -75.75
CA LYS A 755 -21.23 85.60 -74.82
C LYS A 755 -21.17 86.07 -73.36
N SER A 756 -21.98 85.47 -72.49
CA SER A 756 -21.90 85.57 -71.02
C SER A 756 -21.55 84.19 -70.46
N LEU A 757 -20.26 83.91 -70.19
CA LEU A 757 -19.80 82.55 -69.83
C LEU A 757 -18.53 82.55 -68.95
N VAL A 758 -18.46 83.49 -67.99
CA VAL A 758 -17.42 83.52 -66.94
C VAL A 758 -18.04 83.43 -65.54
N GLN A 759 -19.23 83.98 -65.35
CA GLN A 759 -19.90 84.08 -64.05
C GLN A 759 -20.43 82.75 -63.49
N HIS A 760 -20.49 81.69 -64.30
CA HIS A 760 -21.06 80.40 -63.88
C HIS A 760 -20.09 79.51 -63.08
N HIS A 761 -18.77 79.62 -63.33
CA HIS A 761 -17.76 78.81 -62.64
C HIS A 761 -17.52 79.27 -61.19
N GLN A 762 -17.56 80.59 -60.93
CA GLN A 762 -17.49 81.12 -59.56
C GLN A 762 -18.70 80.66 -58.71
N SER A 763 -19.89 80.60 -59.33
CA SER A 763 -21.13 80.18 -58.66
C SER A 763 -21.10 78.70 -58.26
N LEU A 764 -20.69 77.81 -59.18
CA LEU A 764 -20.64 76.36 -58.93
C LEU A 764 -19.56 75.98 -57.89
N LEU A 765 -18.41 76.66 -57.88
CA LEU A 765 -17.36 76.42 -56.88
C LEU A 765 -17.85 76.77 -55.47
N ASN A 766 -18.50 77.94 -55.32
CA ASN A 766 -19.07 78.39 -54.05
C ASN A 766 -20.27 77.53 -53.60
N GLN A 767 -20.96 76.87 -54.53
CA GLN A 767 -22.06 75.94 -54.22
C GLN A 767 -21.53 74.57 -53.75
N SER A 768 -20.41 74.09 -54.32
CA SER A 768 -19.72 72.87 -53.87
C SER A 768 -19.18 73.01 -52.43
N ILE A 769 -18.47 74.10 -52.13
CA ILE A 769 -17.91 74.38 -50.79
C ILE A 769 -19.02 74.44 -49.71
N LYS A 770 -20.23 74.90 -50.08
CA LYS A 770 -21.37 74.97 -49.16
C LYS A 770 -22.08 73.63 -48.92
N VAL A 771 -21.84 72.61 -49.75
CA VAL A 771 -22.32 71.24 -49.53
C VAL A 771 -21.32 70.41 -48.74
N THR A 772 -20.01 70.66 -48.89
CA THR A 772 -18.99 69.97 -48.09
C THR A 772 -18.85 70.51 -46.67
N SER A 773 -19.18 71.78 -46.40
CA SER A 773 -19.10 72.33 -45.04
C SER A 773 -20.14 71.75 -44.06
N SER A 774 -21.24 71.15 -44.54
CA SER A 774 -22.27 70.55 -43.69
C SER A 774 -21.98 69.10 -43.26
N VAL A 775 -20.78 68.57 -43.55
CA VAL A 775 -20.36 67.21 -43.17
C VAL A 775 -19.33 67.23 -42.01
N PHE A 776 -18.70 68.38 -41.74
CA PHE A 776 -17.61 68.54 -40.78
C PHE A 776 -17.97 69.40 -39.54
N GLU A 777 -19.26 69.48 -39.18
CA GLU A 777 -19.72 70.22 -37.99
C GLU A 777 -19.66 69.38 -36.69
N ASN A 778 -19.08 68.18 -36.75
CA ASN A 778 -18.62 67.38 -35.62
C ASN A 778 -17.13 67.01 -35.84
N PHE A 779 -16.39 66.79 -34.75
CA PHE A 779 -14.93 66.55 -34.70
C PHE A 779 -14.02 67.78 -34.93
N SER A 780 -14.21 68.83 -34.13
CA SER A 780 -13.20 69.87 -33.89
C SER A 780 -12.39 69.62 -32.59
N LYS A 781 -11.80 68.42 -32.45
CA LYS A 781 -10.91 68.11 -31.31
C LYS A 781 -9.85 67.03 -31.60
N ASP A 782 -9.04 67.26 -32.63
CA ASP A 782 -7.75 66.58 -32.76
C ASP A 782 -6.83 66.99 -31.61
N GLY A 783 -6.49 66.03 -30.74
CA GLY A 783 -5.47 66.19 -29.71
C GLY A 783 -4.19 65.48 -30.14
N TRP A 784 -3.21 66.27 -30.59
CA TRP A 784 -1.85 65.79 -30.91
C TRP A 784 -0.82 66.55 -30.07
N GLU A 785 -0.64 66.12 -28.83
CA GLU A 785 0.55 66.35 -28.01
C GLU A 785 1.00 65.02 -27.37
N ASP A 786 2.25 64.97 -26.92
CA ASP A 786 3.03 63.72 -26.85
C ASP A 786 2.58 62.67 -25.82
N MET A 787 2.78 61.40 -26.20
CA MET A 787 2.67 60.23 -25.32
C MET A 787 4.05 59.74 -24.89
N THR A 788 4.55 60.18 -23.71
CA THR A 788 5.39 59.30 -22.86
C THR A 788 5.48 59.75 -21.39
N GLU A 789 5.10 58.83 -20.50
CA GLU A 789 5.52 58.67 -19.09
C GLU A 789 5.80 59.90 -18.18
N SER A 790 4.98 60.05 -17.13
CA SER A 790 5.47 59.92 -15.73
C SER A 790 4.33 59.84 -14.71
N SER A 791 4.66 59.45 -13.47
CA SER A 791 3.73 59.16 -12.38
C SER A 791 3.36 60.36 -11.50
N ASP A 792 2.38 60.11 -10.63
CA ASP A 792 2.15 60.73 -9.32
C ASP A 792 1.50 62.12 -9.21
N SER A 793 0.20 62.07 -8.87
CA SER A 793 -0.33 62.48 -7.54
C SER A 793 -0.28 63.96 -7.09
N GLU A 794 -1.46 64.43 -6.61
CA GLU A 794 -1.67 65.56 -5.68
C GLU A 794 -1.51 67.02 -6.20
N ILE A 795 -2.28 68.04 -5.76
CA ILE A 795 -3.62 68.13 -5.13
C ILE A 795 -4.12 69.61 -5.12
N LEU A 796 -5.44 69.86 -5.03
CA LEU A 796 -6.09 71.19 -4.81
C LEU A 796 -5.86 72.27 -5.91
N THR A 797 -6.63 73.36 -6.06
CA THR A 797 -7.89 73.88 -5.47
C THR A 797 -8.73 74.52 -6.60
N SER A 798 -10.06 74.53 -6.49
CA SER A 798 -10.91 75.57 -7.11
C SER A 798 -12.03 75.98 -6.17
N GLU A 799 -12.24 77.28 -6.01
CA GLU A 799 -13.33 77.89 -5.24
C GLU A 799 -13.93 79.05 -6.05
N ASP A 800 -15.25 79.17 -5.99
CA ASP A 800 -16.10 80.34 -6.30
C ASP A 800 -16.49 80.75 -7.75
N LEU A 801 -17.66 81.43 -7.79
CA LEU A 801 -18.26 82.35 -8.80
C LEU A 801 -18.87 81.83 -10.13
N GLY A 802 -20.18 82.11 -10.30
CA GLY A 802 -20.91 82.15 -11.59
C GLY A 802 -21.89 80.99 -11.83
N ASP A 803 -23.08 80.86 -11.21
CA ASP A 803 -24.18 81.80 -10.88
C ASP A 803 -25.13 82.18 -12.06
N LYS A 804 -26.43 82.32 -11.74
CA LYS A 804 -27.64 82.60 -12.56
C LYS A 804 -28.15 81.42 -13.42
N THR A 805 -29.19 80.65 -13.06
CA THR A 805 -30.42 80.80 -12.25
C THR A 805 -31.66 81.33 -12.99
N THR A 806 -32.62 80.43 -13.24
CA THR A 806 -34.12 80.50 -13.18
C THR A 806 -34.71 79.38 -14.09
N ARG A 807 -35.92 78.80 -13.91
CA ARG A 807 -37.15 79.23 -13.21
C ARG A 807 -38.07 78.03 -12.84
N SER A 808 -38.83 78.14 -11.74
CA SER A 808 -40.17 77.53 -11.45
C SER A 808 -40.48 76.01 -11.61
N ILE A 809 -40.72 75.39 -10.44
CA ILE A 809 -41.71 74.33 -10.04
C ILE A 809 -43.18 74.81 -10.37
N PRO A 810 -44.33 74.04 -10.43
CA PRO A 810 -44.71 72.70 -9.86
C PRO A 810 -45.62 71.70 -10.68
N LEU A 811 -45.92 70.52 -10.06
CA LEU A 811 -47.17 69.67 -10.13
C LEU A 811 -47.56 68.99 -11.49
N THR A 812 -48.36 67.90 -11.60
CA THR A 812 -49.29 67.15 -10.69
C THR A 812 -49.50 65.67 -11.15
N ASP A 813 -49.97 64.76 -10.27
CA ASP A 813 -50.93 63.63 -10.50
C ASP A 813 -50.59 62.43 -11.45
N LYS A 814 -50.92 61.13 -11.22
CA LYS A 814 -51.71 60.35 -10.21
C LYS A 814 -50.98 58.99 -9.93
N ASN A 815 -51.10 58.23 -8.82
CA ASN A 815 -52.23 57.74 -8.00
C ASN A 815 -53.20 56.79 -8.77
N ASP A 816 -53.64 55.60 -8.32
CA ASP A 816 -53.38 54.69 -7.16
C ASP A 816 -53.58 53.22 -7.67
N GLN A 817 -53.39 52.08 -6.99
CA GLN A 817 -53.74 51.58 -5.64
C GLN A 817 -52.78 50.42 -5.24
N GLN A 818 -52.36 50.27 -3.98
CA GLN A 818 -52.93 49.40 -2.93
C GLN A 818 -53.28 47.96 -3.38
N ASP A 819 -52.96 46.88 -2.65
CA ASP A 819 -52.34 46.67 -1.31
C ASP A 819 -51.74 45.22 -1.31
N GLN A 820 -50.98 44.66 -0.36
CA GLN A 820 -50.57 44.94 1.03
C GLN A 820 -49.21 44.17 1.26
N LYS A 821 -48.47 44.10 2.39
CA LYS A 821 -48.70 44.42 3.81
C LYS A 821 -47.37 44.75 4.57
N GLN A 822 -47.52 44.85 5.89
CA GLN A 822 -46.66 45.13 7.05
C GLN A 822 -45.58 44.06 7.38
N GLU A 823 -44.51 44.32 8.18
CA GLU A 823 -44.10 45.59 8.82
C GLU A 823 -42.60 45.77 9.17
N LYS A 824 -42.18 47.04 9.06
CA LYS A 824 -41.20 47.85 9.85
C LYS A 824 -40.32 47.17 10.92
N ASN A 825 -39.08 47.67 11.03
CA ASN A 825 -38.72 48.53 12.19
C ASN A 825 -37.46 49.40 11.97
N ASN A 826 -37.48 50.65 12.47
CA ASN A 826 -36.35 51.59 12.44
C ASN A 826 -36.60 52.82 13.35
N LYS A 827 -35.82 53.03 14.44
CA LYS A 827 -35.50 54.31 15.16
C LYS A 827 -34.82 54.11 16.53
N MET A 828 -34.25 55.20 17.09
CA MET A 828 -33.60 55.34 18.44
C MET A 828 -34.36 56.42 19.27
N PRO A 829 -33.94 56.92 20.48
CA PRO A 829 -33.00 56.46 21.54
C PRO A 829 -33.82 56.24 22.88
N PRO A 830 -33.57 56.73 24.13
CA PRO A 830 -32.39 57.26 24.87
C PRO A 830 -32.22 56.82 26.37
N ASP A 831 -31.22 57.40 27.05
CA ASP A 831 -31.09 57.86 28.46
C ASP A 831 -31.35 57.02 29.75
N THR A 832 -30.24 56.76 30.49
CA THR A 832 -29.92 57.23 31.88
C THR A 832 -30.51 56.56 33.16
N VAL A 833 -29.70 56.57 34.25
CA VAL A 833 -29.89 56.06 35.66
C VAL A 833 -29.83 54.52 35.82
N HIS A 834 -29.08 53.82 36.70
CA HIS A 834 -28.21 54.02 37.89
C HIS A 834 -28.79 53.46 39.23
N LEU A 835 -27.91 53.13 40.21
CA LEU A 835 -28.12 52.38 41.48
C LEU A 835 -28.50 50.88 41.36
N GLU A 836 -28.24 49.99 42.33
CA GLU A 836 -27.10 49.85 43.29
C GLU A 836 -27.07 48.41 43.91
N GLY A 837 -26.12 48.11 44.80
CA GLY A 837 -26.04 46.84 45.58
C GLY A 837 -24.83 45.98 45.23
N GLN A 838 -23.62 46.19 45.77
CA GLN A 838 -23.16 45.88 47.14
C GLN A 838 -23.18 44.37 47.53
N SER A 839 -22.21 43.82 48.26
CA SER A 839 -20.83 44.23 48.61
C SER A 839 -20.08 43.05 49.30
N LYS A 840 -18.87 43.29 49.81
CA LYS A 840 -18.02 42.43 50.69
C LYS A 840 -17.09 41.41 50.02
N LEU A 841 -15.98 41.00 50.66
CA LEU A 841 -14.83 41.77 51.22
C LEU A 841 -13.75 40.75 51.66
N HIS A 842 -12.49 40.98 51.28
CA HIS A 842 -11.25 40.73 52.04
C HIS A 842 -10.83 39.33 52.59
N HIS A 843 -9.56 39.01 52.29
CA HIS A 843 -8.52 38.42 53.16
C HIS A 843 -8.66 37.00 53.77
N LYS A 844 -7.61 36.19 53.54
CA LYS A 844 -6.70 35.80 54.64
C LYS A 844 -5.24 35.71 54.18
N LYS A 845 -4.31 35.67 55.13
CA LYS A 845 -2.84 35.79 54.96
C LYS A 845 -2.15 34.91 56.03
N GLN A 846 -0.82 34.79 55.97
CA GLN A 846 0.04 34.02 56.91
C GLN A 846 -0.08 32.48 56.76
N ASN A 847 0.94 31.67 57.07
CA ASN A 847 2.09 31.92 57.95
C ASN A 847 3.50 31.69 57.32
N LYS A 848 4.57 31.98 58.08
CA LYS A 848 6.00 31.85 57.70
C LYS A 848 6.77 30.92 58.67
N ASN A 849 8.05 30.68 58.32
CA ASN A 849 9.23 30.26 59.13
C ASN A 849 9.73 28.83 58.77
N THR A 850 10.98 28.67 58.31
CA THR A 850 12.25 28.45 59.08
C THR A 850 12.31 27.00 59.59
N GLU A 851 13.33 26.15 59.39
CA GLU A 851 14.77 26.26 59.02
C GLU A 851 15.18 24.98 58.21
N VAL A 852 16.25 24.84 57.41
CA VAL A 852 17.68 24.56 57.73
C VAL A 852 18.45 24.44 56.38
N VAL A 853 19.79 24.60 56.37
CA VAL A 853 20.73 24.48 55.22
C VAL A 853 21.84 23.48 55.61
N PRO A 854 22.28 22.48 54.79
CA PRO A 854 23.33 22.75 53.77
C PRO A 854 23.48 21.81 52.53
N PHE A 855 24.16 22.34 51.50
CA PHE A 855 24.98 21.62 50.47
C PHE A 855 24.26 20.63 49.50
N GLN A 856 24.68 20.35 48.26
CA GLN A 856 25.64 20.89 47.26
C GLN A 856 25.18 20.30 45.88
N ARG A 857 25.44 20.73 44.62
CA ARG A 857 26.53 21.45 43.92
C ARG A 857 26.00 22.21 42.67
N ARG A 858 26.87 23.01 42.03
CA ARG A 858 27.10 23.30 40.56
C ARG A 858 25.96 22.98 39.55
N THR A 859 25.67 23.80 38.53
CA THR A 859 26.59 24.59 37.66
C THR A 859 26.12 26.02 37.30
N GLN A 860 26.99 26.77 36.62
CA GLN A 860 26.91 28.22 36.39
C GLN A 860 25.77 28.69 35.46
N LYS A 861 25.29 29.91 35.73
CA LYS A 861 24.82 30.86 34.70
C LYS A 861 25.83 32.02 34.65
N SER A 862 26.12 32.55 33.47
CA SER A 862 26.86 33.81 33.31
C SER A 862 25.96 34.87 32.66
N ALA A 863 26.11 36.11 33.09
CA ALA A 863 25.49 37.28 32.48
C ALA A 863 26.56 38.15 31.82
N VAL A 864 26.23 38.79 30.71
CA VAL A 864 27.11 39.75 30.03
C VAL A 864 26.34 41.06 29.83
N ARG A 865 27.04 42.18 29.96
CA ARG A 865 26.49 43.54 30.04
C ARG A 865 26.11 44.07 28.66
N LEU A 866 25.04 44.88 28.57
CA LEU A 866 24.93 45.87 27.50
C LEU A 866 25.75 47.12 27.87
N SER A 867 26.64 47.53 26.97
CA SER A 867 27.28 48.85 27.00
C SER A 867 26.37 49.91 26.37
N LYS A 868 26.72 51.20 26.55
CA LYS A 868 25.79 52.33 26.40
C LYS A 868 26.47 53.50 25.67
N VAL A 869 25.66 54.36 25.06
CA VAL A 869 26.00 55.71 24.55
C VAL A 869 26.81 55.75 23.23
N ASN A 870 26.18 56.27 22.17
CA ASN A 870 26.56 57.61 21.71
C ASN A 870 25.39 58.40 21.11
N ARG A 871 25.48 59.74 21.16
CA ARG A 871 24.45 60.69 20.69
C ARG A 871 25.05 61.63 19.64
N LYS A 872 24.28 61.97 18.60
CA LYS A 872 24.34 63.29 17.96
C LYS A 872 22.94 63.87 17.83
N LYS A 873 22.83 65.19 17.98
CA LYS A 873 21.57 65.95 17.83
C LYS A 873 21.41 66.38 16.36
N MET A 874 20.17 66.41 15.88
CA MET A 874 19.72 67.48 15.00
C MET A 874 18.29 67.89 15.37
N ARG A 875 17.88 69.06 14.86
CA ARG A 875 16.57 69.68 15.06
C ARG A 875 15.57 69.06 14.06
N GLY A 876 14.26 69.08 14.25
CA GLY A 876 13.48 69.84 15.23
C GLY A 876 12.59 70.88 14.53
N ILE A 877 11.63 70.41 13.74
CA ILE A 877 10.54 71.18 13.14
C ILE A 877 9.24 70.45 13.45
N VAL A 878 8.19 71.18 13.81
CA VAL A 878 6.85 70.65 14.10
C VAL A 878 5.87 71.23 13.08
N ILE A 879 5.24 70.35 12.30
CA ILE A 879 4.07 70.67 11.46
C ILE A 879 3.01 69.59 11.73
N GLN A 880 1.74 69.93 11.53
CA GLN A 880 0.58 69.25 12.10
C GLN A 880 0.20 67.94 11.37
N LYS A 881 -0.61 67.11 12.04
CA LYS A 881 -1.40 66.04 11.40
C LYS A 881 -2.51 66.66 10.53
N PRO A 882 -2.90 66.03 9.42
CA PRO A 882 -4.11 65.18 9.48
C PRO A 882 -3.81 63.67 9.59
N GLY A 883 -4.86 62.84 9.68
CA GLY A 883 -4.73 61.43 10.08
C GLY A 883 -5.14 60.41 9.02
N CYS A 884 -4.19 59.57 8.59
CA CYS A 884 -4.47 58.18 8.16
C CYS A 884 -3.27 57.22 8.38
N SER A 885 -2.33 57.56 9.28
CA SER A 885 -0.99 56.96 9.29
C SER A 885 -0.76 55.80 10.28
N ILE A 886 -1.62 55.62 11.30
CA ILE A 886 -1.31 54.69 12.42
C ILE A 886 -1.36 53.21 12.00
N SER A 887 -2.28 52.83 11.11
CA SER A 887 -2.39 51.48 10.55
C SER A 887 -1.19 51.12 9.67
N LEU A 888 -0.84 51.99 8.72
CA LEU A 888 0.26 51.78 7.78
C LEU A 888 1.63 51.77 8.48
N TRP A 889 1.86 52.64 9.47
CA TRP A 889 3.10 52.57 10.27
C TRP A 889 3.15 51.32 11.16
N GLY A 890 2.01 50.83 11.65
CA GLY A 890 1.92 49.53 12.33
C GLY A 890 2.28 48.35 11.41
N GLN A 891 1.76 48.34 10.19
CA GLN A 891 2.10 47.33 9.17
C GLN A 891 3.57 47.43 8.72
N PHE A 892 4.08 48.64 8.48
CA PHE A 892 5.49 48.86 8.14
C PHE A 892 6.42 48.40 9.26
N ALA A 893 6.13 48.73 10.52
CA ALA A 893 6.90 48.25 11.66
C ALA A 893 6.85 46.72 11.80
N ALA A 894 5.68 46.11 11.59
CA ALA A 894 5.53 44.65 11.61
C ALA A 894 6.30 43.96 10.47
N LEU A 895 6.25 44.50 9.25
CA LEU A 895 7.02 44.00 8.10
C LEU A 895 8.53 44.21 8.31
N GLN A 896 8.95 45.36 8.86
CA GLN A 896 10.35 45.63 9.21
C GLN A 896 10.84 44.66 10.30
N GLN A 897 9.99 44.32 11.28
CA GLN A 897 10.29 43.33 12.31
C GLN A 897 10.35 41.90 11.74
N GLN A 898 9.43 41.53 10.83
CA GLN A 898 9.48 40.25 10.11
C GLN A 898 10.73 40.14 9.24
N LEU A 899 11.09 41.19 8.48
CA LEU A 899 12.32 41.26 7.70
C LEU A 899 13.56 41.16 8.59
N ALA A 900 13.58 41.81 9.77
CA ALA A 900 14.67 41.66 10.72
C ALA A 900 14.77 40.24 11.29
N VAL A 901 13.64 39.57 11.57
CA VAL A 901 13.63 38.15 11.99
C VAL A 901 14.09 37.23 10.88
N LEU A 902 13.68 37.47 9.62
CA LEU A 902 14.10 36.71 8.44
C LEU A 902 15.59 36.94 8.08
N GLN A 903 16.10 38.15 8.27
CA GLN A 903 17.53 38.44 8.12
C GLN A 903 18.34 37.75 9.22
N ASN A 904 17.85 37.74 10.47
CA ASN A 904 18.52 37.05 11.59
C ASN A 904 18.46 35.51 11.48
N SER A 905 17.37 34.95 10.96
CA SER A 905 17.30 33.50 10.66
C SER A 905 18.21 33.14 9.48
N ARG A 906 18.25 33.96 8.42
CA ARG A 906 19.16 33.82 7.28
C ARG A 906 20.63 33.88 7.71
N THR A 907 21.05 34.86 8.53
CA THR A 907 22.44 34.93 9.01
C THR A 907 22.79 33.75 9.92
N THR A 908 21.87 33.32 10.79
CA THR A 908 22.04 32.13 11.64
C THR A 908 22.18 30.85 10.81
N ALA A 909 21.36 30.69 9.76
CA ALA A 909 21.43 29.56 8.83
C ALA A 909 22.72 29.57 7.98
N VAL A 910 23.18 30.74 7.54
CA VAL A 910 24.48 30.90 6.85
C VAL A 910 25.63 30.56 7.79
N LEU A 911 25.55 30.94 9.08
CA LEU A 911 26.56 30.59 10.09
C LEU A 911 26.56 29.09 10.45
N SER A 912 25.40 28.43 10.52
CA SER A 912 25.34 26.98 10.75
C SER A 912 25.82 26.19 9.53
N LEU A 913 25.43 26.59 8.32
CA LEU A 913 25.94 26.02 7.07
C LEU A 913 27.45 26.21 6.94
N ARG A 914 27.99 27.38 7.30
CA ARG A 914 29.44 27.63 7.32
C ARG A 914 30.16 26.72 8.32
N LYS A 915 29.65 26.58 9.55
CA LYS A 915 30.20 25.63 10.54
C LYS A 915 30.16 24.18 10.06
N SER A 916 29.07 23.78 9.39
CA SER A 916 28.95 22.45 8.78
C SER A 916 29.96 22.25 7.63
N ARG A 917 30.16 23.25 6.78
CA ARG A 917 31.17 23.23 5.69
C ARG A 917 32.60 23.19 6.24
N GLU A 918 32.88 23.87 7.35
CA GLU A 918 34.16 23.83 8.06
C GLU A 918 34.39 22.48 8.77
N ALA A 919 33.34 21.86 9.32
CA ALA A 919 33.39 20.50 9.85
C ALA A 919 33.63 19.45 8.75
N ASN A 920 32.93 19.54 7.62
CA ASN A 920 33.16 18.68 6.46
C ASN A 920 34.58 18.80 5.91
N LYS A 921 35.15 20.03 5.85
CA LYS A 921 36.56 20.24 5.49
C LYS A 921 37.52 19.49 6.44
N LYS A 922 37.27 19.53 7.76
CA LYS A 922 38.07 18.77 8.74
C LYS A 922 37.94 17.26 8.53
N LEU A 923 36.72 16.74 8.37
CA LEU A 923 36.48 15.33 8.07
C LEU A 923 37.15 14.87 6.78
N THR A 924 37.18 15.69 5.72
CA THR A 924 37.92 15.35 4.49
C THR A 924 39.43 15.32 4.68
N ALA A 925 39.99 16.19 5.53
CA ALA A 925 41.40 16.18 5.87
C ALA A 925 41.77 14.97 6.74
N GLU A 926 40.95 14.64 7.75
CA GLU A 926 41.10 13.45 8.59
C GLU A 926 41.01 12.17 7.75
N LEU A 927 40.08 12.09 6.78
CA LEU A 927 39.94 10.99 5.84
C LEU A 927 41.15 10.87 4.89
N HIS A 928 41.76 11.99 4.48
CA HIS A 928 43.00 11.96 3.69
C HIS A 928 44.19 11.45 4.53
N VAL A 929 44.35 11.93 5.76
CA VAL A 929 45.38 11.43 6.69
C VAL A 929 45.15 9.95 7.03
N ALA A 930 43.91 9.49 7.17
CA ALA A 930 43.59 8.09 7.36
C ALA A 930 43.96 7.23 6.15
N LYS A 931 43.71 7.70 4.92
CA LYS A 931 44.15 7.05 3.68
C LYS A 931 45.68 6.98 3.57
N GLN A 932 46.39 8.07 3.87
CA GLN A 932 47.86 8.08 3.90
C GLN A 932 48.42 7.08 4.93
N ARG A 933 47.86 7.04 6.15
CA ARG A 933 48.23 6.05 7.18
C ARG A 933 47.95 4.61 6.76
N LEU A 934 46.84 4.36 6.06
CA LEU A 934 46.54 3.03 5.51
C LEU A 934 47.53 2.62 4.41
N GLN A 935 47.93 3.55 3.54
CA GLN A 935 48.94 3.32 2.50
C GLN A 935 50.33 3.05 3.11
N ALA A 936 50.75 3.86 4.08
CA ALA A 936 51.99 3.63 4.82
C ALA A 936 51.97 2.26 5.54
N ASN A 937 50.90 1.93 6.26
CA ASN A 937 50.74 0.61 6.87
C ASN A 937 50.78 -0.53 5.84
N LYS A 938 50.19 -0.36 4.64
CA LYS A 938 50.27 -1.35 3.57
C LYS A 938 51.72 -1.55 3.10
N GLN A 939 52.49 -0.48 2.96
CA GLN A 939 53.92 -0.56 2.62
C GLN A 939 54.70 -1.25 3.73
N THR A 940 54.50 -0.89 5.01
CA THR A 940 55.15 -1.55 6.15
C THR A 940 54.81 -3.04 6.23
N VAL A 941 53.55 -3.42 6.00
CA VAL A 941 53.14 -4.84 5.94
C VAL A 941 53.81 -5.55 4.76
N GLN A 942 53.94 -4.89 3.60
CA GLN A 942 54.63 -5.47 2.44
C GLN A 942 56.13 -5.69 2.74
N THR A 943 56.83 -4.74 3.36
CA THR A 943 58.21 -4.92 3.82
C THR A 943 58.33 -6.03 4.86
N LEU A 944 57.41 -6.12 5.82
CA LEU A 944 57.40 -7.20 6.81
C LEU A 944 57.14 -8.57 6.18
N VAL A 945 56.34 -8.65 5.11
CA VAL A 945 56.15 -9.89 4.33
C VAL A 945 57.41 -10.27 3.58
N SER A 946 58.12 -9.32 2.94
CA SER A 946 59.44 -9.58 2.33
C SER A 946 60.44 -10.09 3.36
N ASN A 947 60.61 -9.39 4.48
CA ASN A 947 61.51 -9.81 5.55
C ASN A 947 61.14 -11.20 6.12
N LEU A 948 59.85 -11.57 6.12
CA LEU A 948 59.40 -12.92 6.50
C LEU A 948 59.72 -13.97 5.45
N THR A 949 59.63 -13.68 4.14
CA THR A 949 60.08 -14.61 3.10
C THR A 949 61.59 -14.79 3.14
N ASP A 950 62.34 -13.73 3.40
CA ASP A 950 63.80 -13.76 3.50
C ASP A 950 64.24 -14.60 4.71
N LEU A 951 63.66 -14.36 5.90
CA LEU A 951 63.89 -15.18 7.09
C LEU A 951 63.42 -16.64 6.91
N GLN A 952 62.39 -16.89 6.09
CA GLN A 952 61.95 -18.25 5.77
C GLN A 952 62.91 -18.95 4.79
N GLN A 953 63.59 -18.21 3.92
CA GLN A 953 64.68 -18.69 3.07
C GLN A 953 65.99 -18.90 3.85
N GLU A 954 66.33 -18.02 4.80
CA GLU A 954 67.43 -18.26 5.74
C GLU A 954 67.15 -19.50 6.59
N LYS A 955 65.91 -19.67 7.08
CA LYS A 955 65.49 -20.86 7.82
C LYS A 955 65.60 -22.14 6.98
N SER A 956 65.26 -22.12 5.69
CA SER A 956 65.45 -23.30 4.83
C SER A 956 66.93 -23.58 4.54
N GLY A 957 67.75 -22.55 4.35
CA GLY A 957 69.20 -22.67 4.22
C GLY A 957 69.88 -23.20 5.50
N LEU A 958 69.47 -22.73 6.67
CA LEU A 958 69.94 -23.24 7.98
C LEU A 958 69.43 -24.66 8.25
N LYS A 959 68.20 -24.99 7.82
CA LYS A 959 67.67 -26.36 7.88
C LYS A 959 68.49 -27.31 7.00
N GLY A 960 68.79 -26.93 5.77
CA GLY A 960 69.69 -27.69 4.89
C GLY A 960 71.10 -27.87 5.49
N LYS A 961 71.68 -26.83 6.08
CA LYS A 961 72.96 -26.91 6.81
C LYS A 961 72.88 -27.83 8.03
N LEU A 962 71.79 -27.80 8.79
CA LEU A 962 71.56 -28.68 9.95
C LEU A 962 71.41 -30.14 9.53
N ASP A 963 70.69 -30.41 8.43
CA ASP A 963 70.52 -31.77 7.91
C ASP A 963 71.85 -32.31 7.37
N HIS A 964 72.65 -31.47 6.70
CA HIS A 964 74.01 -31.80 6.27
C HIS A 964 74.99 -32.01 7.43
N LEU A 965 74.86 -31.26 8.54
CA LEU A 965 75.61 -31.47 9.78
C LEU A 965 75.18 -32.76 10.49
N THR A 966 73.88 -33.06 10.51
CA THR A 966 73.32 -34.31 11.06
C THR A 966 73.81 -35.53 10.29
N GLN A 967 74.11 -35.37 8.99
CA GLN A 967 74.79 -36.39 8.18
C GLN A 967 76.27 -36.57 8.58
N SER A 968 77.01 -35.49 8.83
CA SER A 968 78.42 -35.58 9.27
C SER A 968 78.62 -36.04 10.72
N ILE A 969 77.65 -35.78 11.61
CA ILE A 969 77.73 -36.15 13.03
C ILE A 969 77.55 -37.66 13.25
N LYS A 970 77.08 -38.41 12.25
CA LYS A 970 77.05 -39.89 12.28
C LYS A 970 78.41 -40.57 12.03
N LEU A 971 79.52 -39.84 12.07
CA LEU A 971 80.84 -40.35 11.67
C LEU A 971 82.03 -39.91 12.56
N ARG A 972 81.85 -39.77 13.89
CA ARG A 972 82.96 -39.75 14.88
C ARG A 972 82.45 -39.94 16.32
N GLU A 973 83.19 -40.71 17.13
CA GLU A 973 82.93 -40.98 18.56
C GLU A 973 84.11 -40.45 19.43
N ASP A 974 83.78 -39.87 20.61
CA ASP A 974 84.53 -39.88 21.91
C ASP A 974 86.01 -39.33 22.05
N PRO A 975 86.61 -39.19 23.27
CA PRO A 975 86.13 -38.36 24.40
C PRO A 975 87.20 -37.59 25.29
N SER A 976 86.90 -36.35 25.77
CA SER A 976 87.37 -35.70 27.06
C SER A 976 88.90 -35.38 27.29
N PRO A 977 89.42 -34.82 28.43
CA PRO A 977 88.95 -33.85 29.48
C PRO A 977 89.97 -32.71 29.94
N MET A 978 89.60 -31.84 30.92
CA MET A 978 90.45 -31.04 31.88
C MET A 978 91.22 -29.76 31.36
N THR A 979 91.87 -28.80 32.10
CA THR A 979 92.29 -28.57 33.54
C THR A 979 92.24 -27.06 34.04
N PHE A 980 93.25 -26.52 34.78
CA PHE A 980 93.37 -25.22 35.55
C PHE A 980 94.82 -24.64 35.47
N GLY A 981 95.29 -23.47 36.00
CA GLY A 981 94.74 -22.29 36.73
C GLY A 981 95.69 -21.71 37.85
N HIS A 982 96.05 -20.39 37.92
CA HIS A 982 96.99 -19.85 38.96
C HIS A 982 97.06 -18.31 39.30
N SER A 983 97.90 -17.92 40.29
CA SER A 983 98.00 -16.59 40.96
C SER A 983 99.39 -16.25 41.61
N GLY A 984 99.62 -15.00 42.09
CA GLY A 984 100.76 -14.57 42.96
C GLY A 984 102.02 -14.00 42.24
N THR A 985 103.02 -13.33 42.84
CA THR A 985 103.31 -12.77 44.20
C THR A 985 104.45 -11.69 44.09
N ALA A 986 104.83 -10.95 45.15
CA ALA A 986 105.88 -9.89 45.12
C ALA A 986 106.91 -9.96 46.28
N PRO A 987 108.13 -9.41 46.11
CA PRO A 987 108.99 -8.86 47.18
C PRO A 987 109.52 -7.42 46.88
N ALA A 988 110.38 -6.84 47.73
CA ALA A 988 110.40 -5.38 47.98
C ALA A 988 111.72 -4.57 47.74
N ILE A 989 111.53 -3.33 47.25
CA ILE A 989 112.19 -2.02 47.59
C ILE A 989 113.75 -1.94 47.58
N PRO A 990 114.34 -1.09 46.71
CA PRO A 990 115.01 0.14 47.21
C PRO A 990 114.35 1.50 46.85
N LEU A 991 114.55 2.49 47.72
CA LEU A 991 113.76 3.73 47.82
C LEU A 991 114.07 4.86 46.80
N LYS A 992 114.32 4.53 45.52
CA LYS A 992 114.32 5.53 44.42
C LYS A 992 113.29 5.24 43.32
N ASN A 993 112.68 4.06 43.31
CA ASN A 993 111.58 3.74 42.39
C ASN A 993 110.26 4.43 42.79
N VAL A 994 110.07 4.70 44.08
CA VAL A 994 108.80 5.19 44.67
C VAL A 994 108.27 6.45 43.99
N ASP A 995 109.12 7.39 43.60
CA ASP A 995 108.67 8.64 42.99
C ASP A 995 108.22 8.46 41.53
N LEU A 996 108.80 7.48 40.82
CA LEU A 996 108.35 7.02 39.50
C LEU A 996 107.08 6.18 39.62
N GLU A 997 106.98 5.32 40.64
CA GLU A 997 105.78 4.54 40.95
C GLU A 997 104.61 5.45 41.31
N ILE A 998 104.79 6.47 42.17
CA ILE A 998 103.76 7.47 42.49
C ILE A 998 103.30 8.20 41.24
N LYS A 999 104.22 8.65 40.36
CA LYS A 999 103.85 9.31 39.09
C LYS A 999 103.14 8.34 38.14
N GLN A 1000 103.57 7.08 38.06
CA GLN A 1000 102.91 6.06 37.24
C GLN A 1000 101.52 5.69 37.81
N LEU A 1001 101.36 5.64 39.14
CA LEU A 1001 100.09 5.42 39.82
C LEU A 1001 99.15 6.62 39.68
N GLN A 1002 99.65 7.85 39.74
CA GLN A 1002 98.87 9.06 39.42
C GLN A 1002 98.40 9.05 37.96
N CYS A 1003 99.25 8.64 37.01
CA CYS A 1003 98.86 8.47 35.61
C CYS A 1003 97.82 7.35 35.44
N LYS A 1004 98.01 6.18 36.05
CA LYS A 1004 97.04 5.06 36.05
C LYS A 1004 95.70 5.45 36.69
N LEU A 1005 95.73 6.21 37.79
CA LEU A 1005 94.53 6.75 38.45
C LEU A 1005 93.83 7.78 37.56
N LYS A 1006 94.59 8.61 36.82
CA LYS A 1006 94.04 9.59 35.88
C LYS A 1006 93.43 8.92 34.64
N THR A 1007 94.03 7.86 34.09
CA THR A 1007 93.42 7.08 33.00
C THR A 1007 92.18 6.34 33.49
N ALA A 1008 92.25 5.66 34.63
CA ALA A 1008 91.10 4.98 35.23
C ALA A 1008 89.95 5.96 35.56
N ASN A 1009 90.24 7.16 36.06
CA ASN A 1009 89.22 8.18 36.33
C ASN A 1009 88.60 8.75 35.03
N ASN A 1010 89.40 8.90 33.97
CA ASN A 1010 88.89 9.25 32.63
C ASN A 1010 87.99 8.13 32.05
N GLU A 1011 88.34 6.86 32.28
CA GLU A 1011 87.56 5.69 31.88
C GLU A 1011 86.26 5.58 32.70
N ILE A 1012 86.32 5.74 34.02
CA ILE A 1012 85.14 5.87 34.89
C ILE A 1012 84.23 7.00 34.41
N THR A 1013 84.79 8.15 34.02
CA THR A 1013 84.02 9.28 33.48
C THR A 1013 83.34 8.94 32.14
N LYS A 1014 84.01 8.20 31.24
CA LYS A 1014 83.42 7.66 30.00
C LYS A 1014 82.32 6.62 30.29
N HIS A 1015 82.54 5.71 31.24
CA HIS A 1015 81.52 4.74 31.64
C HIS A 1015 80.32 5.43 32.30
N LEU A 1016 80.54 6.48 33.10
CA LEU A 1016 79.47 7.28 33.71
C LEU A 1016 78.63 8.01 32.66
N SER A 1017 79.25 8.58 31.62
CA SER A 1017 78.50 9.23 30.53
C SER A 1017 77.73 8.22 29.66
N THR A 1018 78.32 7.06 29.37
CA THR A 1018 77.61 5.94 28.70
C THR A 1018 76.44 5.41 29.55
N ILE A 1019 76.63 5.22 30.86
CA ILE A 1019 75.55 4.82 31.79
C ILE A 1019 74.45 5.89 31.82
N LYS A 1020 74.80 7.18 31.78
CA LYS A 1020 73.82 8.28 31.71
C LYS A 1020 73.04 8.27 30.38
N MET A 1021 73.72 8.01 29.26
CA MET A 1021 73.09 7.84 27.94
C MET A 1021 72.12 6.66 27.93
N LEU A 1022 72.55 5.49 28.40
CA LEU A 1022 71.72 4.29 28.50
C LEU A 1022 70.52 4.48 29.43
N LYS A 1023 70.66 5.23 30.53
CA LYS A 1023 69.52 5.59 31.40
C LYS A 1023 68.48 6.45 30.67
N TYR A 1024 68.90 7.44 29.87
CA TYR A 1024 67.97 8.21 29.04
C TYR A 1024 67.31 7.36 27.94
N GLU A 1025 68.05 6.44 27.32
CA GLU A 1025 67.45 5.52 26.35
C GLU A 1025 66.41 4.61 27.01
N VAL A 1026 66.73 3.98 28.15
CA VAL A 1026 65.80 3.13 28.92
C VAL A 1026 64.54 3.91 29.30
N GLN A 1027 64.69 5.13 29.85
CA GLN A 1027 63.54 5.99 30.15
C GLN A 1027 62.68 6.24 28.89
N GLY A 1028 63.30 6.53 27.74
CA GLY A 1028 62.59 6.70 26.47
C GLY A 1028 61.87 5.43 25.99
N LYS A 1029 62.43 4.24 26.22
CA LYS A 1029 61.73 2.96 25.93
C LYS A 1029 60.55 2.75 26.90
N GLU A 1030 60.70 3.07 28.19
CA GLU A 1030 59.62 2.98 29.16
C GLU A 1030 58.46 3.92 28.82
N GLU A 1031 58.75 5.16 28.41
CA GLU A 1031 57.74 6.13 27.97
C GLU A 1031 56.98 5.61 26.75
N GLN A 1032 57.69 5.10 25.74
CA GLN A 1032 57.06 4.41 24.59
C GLN A 1032 56.27 3.16 24.98
N LEU A 1033 56.68 2.43 26.03
CA LEU A 1033 55.95 1.27 26.55
C LEU A 1033 54.66 1.72 27.25
N ARG A 1034 54.70 2.79 28.06
CA ARG A 1034 53.51 3.40 28.68
C ARG A 1034 52.51 3.89 27.63
N GLU A 1035 52.97 4.59 26.58
CA GLU A 1035 52.12 5.00 25.46
C GLU A 1035 51.47 3.82 24.73
N ARG A 1036 52.24 2.74 24.50
CA ARG A 1036 51.72 1.51 23.87
C ARG A 1036 50.70 0.82 24.77
N GLN A 1037 50.93 0.74 26.08
CA GLN A 1037 50.00 0.16 27.04
C GLN A 1037 48.70 0.98 27.10
N GLU A 1038 48.77 2.31 27.12
CA GLU A 1038 47.60 3.17 27.00
C GLU A 1038 46.82 2.94 25.70
N LYS A 1039 47.53 2.78 24.58
CA LYS A 1039 46.91 2.47 23.28
C LYS A 1039 46.20 1.12 23.30
N ILE A 1040 46.82 0.09 23.90
CA ILE A 1040 46.22 -1.23 24.12
C ILE A 1040 44.94 -1.06 24.96
N SER A 1041 44.99 -0.42 26.13
CA SER A 1041 43.81 -0.24 26.99
C SER A 1041 42.78 0.77 26.49
N ARG A 1042 43.07 1.53 25.42
CA ARG A 1042 42.06 2.23 24.61
C ARG A 1042 41.38 1.26 23.62
N MET A 1043 42.14 0.38 22.97
CA MET A 1043 41.63 -0.64 22.05
C MET A 1043 40.84 -1.75 22.77
N GLU A 1044 41.25 -2.18 23.96
CA GLU A 1044 40.52 -3.19 24.77
C GLU A 1044 39.10 -2.72 25.12
N ARG A 1045 38.93 -1.43 25.45
CA ARG A 1045 37.62 -0.82 25.73
C ARG A 1045 36.75 -0.72 24.47
N ASP A 1046 37.34 -0.36 23.32
CA ASP A 1046 36.65 -0.36 22.03
C ASP A 1046 36.22 -1.77 21.60
N ILE A 1047 37.08 -2.78 21.75
CA ILE A 1047 36.77 -4.20 21.52
C ILE A 1047 35.65 -4.67 22.46
N THR A 1048 35.68 -4.28 23.74
CA THR A 1048 34.65 -4.65 24.73
C THR A 1048 33.31 -4.00 24.40
N MET A 1049 33.30 -2.72 24.00
CA MET A 1049 32.10 -2.02 23.54
C MET A 1049 31.54 -2.67 22.27
N LYS A 1050 32.40 -3.05 21.31
CA LYS A 1050 32.01 -3.75 20.08
C LYS A 1050 31.47 -5.16 20.34
N ARG A 1051 32.03 -5.90 21.30
CA ARG A 1051 31.47 -7.19 21.77
C ARG A 1051 30.06 -6.99 22.33
N HIS A 1052 29.87 -6.03 23.24
CA HIS A 1052 28.54 -5.74 23.80
C HIS A 1052 27.52 -5.34 22.73
N LEU A 1053 27.90 -4.52 21.75
CA LEU A 1053 27.04 -4.19 20.59
C LEU A 1053 26.73 -5.44 19.74
N ILE A 1054 27.71 -6.29 19.45
CA ILE A 1054 27.50 -7.55 18.71
C ILE A 1054 26.53 -8.47 19.48
N ASP A 1055 26.62 -8.53 20.80
CA ASP A 1055 25.75 -9.38 21.62
C ASP A 1055 24.33 -8.81 21.79
N ASP A 1056 24.15 -7.48 21.83
CA ASP A 1056 22.83 -6.84 21.69
C ASP A 1056 22.22 -7.10 20.30
N TRP A 1057 23.00 -6.98 19.22
CA TRP A 1057 22.56 -7.37 17.87
C TRP A 1057 22.19 -8.84 17.78
N ARG A 1058 22.96 -9.75 18.39
CA ARG A 1058 22.62 -11.20 18.48
C ARG A 1058 21.33 -11.44 19.27
N LEU A 1059 21.12 -10.73 20.38
CA LEU A 1059 19.88 -10.84 21.17
C LEU A 1059 18.67 -10.34 20.37
N ARG A 1060 18.79 -9.19 19.70
CA ARG A 1060 17.75 -8.67 18.79
C ARG A 1060 17.45 -9.63 17.64
N MET A 1061 18.48 -10.26 17.06
CA MET A 1061 18.31 -11.28 16.02
C MET A 1061 17.59 -12.53 16.55
N LYS A 1062 17.92 -13.03 17.76
CA LYS A 1062 17.18 -14.13 18.40
C LYS A 1062 15.71 -13.78 18.63
N VAL A 1063 15.44 -12.62 19.25
CA VAL A 1063 14.06 -12.15 19.49
C VAL A 1063 13.28 -11.95 18.19
N ASN A 1064 13.92 -11.52 17.11
CA ASN A 1064 13.29 -11.42 15.79
C ASN A 1064 13.08 -12.80 15.13
N GLN A 1065 13.97 -13.76 15.35
CA GLN A 1065 13.81 -15.14 14.88
C GLN A 1065 12.69 -15.87 15.64
N GLU A 1066 12.55 -15.64 16.95
CA GLU A 1066 11.45 -16.13 17.79
C GLU A 1066 10.11 -15.52 17.35
N LYS A 1067 10.07 -14.21 17.08
CA LYS A 1067 8.90 -13.57 16.46
C LYS A 1067 8.56 -14.19 15.10
N ALA A 1068 9.56 -14.40 14.23
CA ALA A 1068 9.35 -15.03 12.93
C ALA A 1068 8.80 -16.46 13.03
N LYS A 1069 9.25 -17.25 14.02
CA LYS A 1069 8.64 -18.56 14.35
C LYS A 1069 7.18 -18.41 14.77
N SER A 1070 6.88 -17.53 15.73
CA SER A 1070 5.51 -17.30 16.20
C SER A 1070 4.56 -16.77 15.10
N PHE A 1071 5.07 -16.00 14.13
CA PHE A 1071 4.31 -15.60 12.95
C PHE A 1071 4.11 -16.76 11.98
N LYS A 1072 5.11 -17.63 11.76
CA LYS A 1072 4.95 -18.84 10.95
C LYS A 1072 3.91 -19.79 11.57
N GLU A 1073 3.96 -20.00 12.87
CA GLU A 1073 2.99 -20.79 13.64
C GLU A 1073 1.58 -20.16 13.53
N MET A 1074 1.46 -18.84 13.69
CA MET A 1074 0.19 -18.13 13.51
C MET A 1074 -0.36 -18.30 12.08
N ILE A 1075 0.47 -18.14 11.05
CA ILE A 1075 0.11 -18.37 9.65
C ILE A 1075 -0.36 -19.81 9.44
N GLN A 1076 0.35 -20.81 9.96
CA GLN A 1076 -0.06 -22.21 9.87
C GLN A 1076 -1.45 -22.44 10.50
N THR A 1077 -1.72 -21.90 11.70
CA THR A 1077 -3.06 -22.03 12.31
C THR A 1077 -4.17 -21.29 11.55
N LEU A 1078 -3.81 -20.30 10.70
CA LEU A 1078 -4.75 -19.63 9.79
C LEU A 1078 -4.96 -20.45 8.51
N GLU A 1079 -3.91 -21.06 7.95
CA GLU A 1079 -4.03 -22.00 6.84
C GLU A 1079 -4.87 -23.23 7.21
N GLU A 1080 -4.68 -23.78 8.41
CA GLU A 1080 -5.49 -24.87 8.96
C GLU A 1080 -6.97 -24.46 9.10
N LYS A 1081 -7.26 -23.25 9.61
CA LYS A 1081 -8.63 -22.71 9.67
C LYS A 1081 -9.23 -22.46 8.28
N VAL A 1082 -8.43 -22.03 7.30
CA VAL A 1082 -8.89 -21.86 5.91
C VAL A 1082 -9.21 -23.21 5.28
N LYS A 1083 -8.41 -24.25 5.55
CA LYS A 1083 -8.70 -25.63 5.11
C LYS A 1083 -10.02 -26.13 5.70
N THR A 1084 -10.19 -26.06 7.03
CA THR A 1084 -11.43 -26.51 7.67
C THR A 1084 -12.65 -25.71 7.22
N LEU A 1085 -12.55 -24.39 7.05
CA LEU A 1085 -13.65 -23.56 6.51
C LEU A 1085 -13.97 -23.86 5.03
N THR A 1086 -12.97 -24.26 4.23
CA THR A 1086 -13.17 -24.68 2.84
C THR A 1086 -13.91 -26.02 2.78
N GLU A 1087 -13.56 -26.96 3.65
CA GLU A 1087 -14.26 -28.25 3.80
C GLU A 1087 -15.69 -28.06 4.34
N ASP A 1088 -15.88 -27.17 5.31
CA ASP A 1088 -17.20 -26.75 5.78
C ASP A 1088 -18.06 -26.17 4.64
N CYS A 1089 -17.43 -25.44 3.71
CA CYS A 1089 -18.11 -24.86 2.54
C CYS A 1089 -18.43 -25.90 1.46
N SER A 1090 -17.59 -26.91 1.23
CA SER A 1090 -17.92 -28.03 0.32
C SER A 1090 -19.05 -28.90 0.91
N ASN A 1091 -19.04 -29.17 2.22
CA ASN A 1091 -20.10 -29.87 2.93
C ASN A 1091 -21.43 -29.08 2.97
N LYS A 1092 -21.37 -27.75 3.09
CA LYS A 1092 -22.56 -26.89 2.93
C LYS A 1092 -23.05 -26.88 1.47
N LYS A 1093 -22.16 -26.91 0.48
CA LYS A 1093 -22.53 -27.01 -0.94
C LYS A 1093 -23.25 -28.32 -1.25
N THR A 1094 -22.73 -29.47 -0.83
CA THR A 1094 -23.37 -30.78 -1.09
C THR A 1094 -24.73 -30.91 -0.40
N SER A 1095 -24.90 -30.38 0.82
CA SER A 1095 -26.21 -30.34 1.49
C SER A 1095 -27.20 -29.38 0.82
N ILE A 1096 -26.74 -28.21 0.32
CA ILE A 1096 -27.55 -27.31 -0.51
C ILE A 1096 -27.97 -27.97 -1.83
N ASP A 1097 -27.07 -28.69 -2.51
CA ASP A 1097 -27.39 -29.36 -3.78
C ASP A 1097 -28.33 -30.56 -3.57
N SER A 1098 -28.22 -31.28 -2.43
CA SER A 1098 -29.22 -32.26 -1.96
C SER A 1098 -30.59 -31.64 -1.68
N LEU A 1099 -30.64 -30.42 -1.12
CA LEU A 1099 -31.89 -29.69 -0.90
C LEU A 1099 -32.52 -29.22 -2.22
N LYS A 1100 -31.71 -28.73 -3.18
CA LYS A 1100 -32.17 -28.42 -4.55
C LYS A 1100 -32.74 -29.65 -5.25
N GLN A 1101 -32.10 -30.81 -5.13
CA GLN A 1101 -32.59 -32.06 -5.72
C GLN A 1101 -33.96 -32.44 -5.15
N ARG A 1102 -34.13 -32.36 -3.82
CA ARG A 1102 -35.43 -32.59 -3.15
C ARG A 1102 -36.50 -31.56 -3.56
N LEU A 1103 -36.14 -30.27 -3.65
CA LEU A 1103 -37.03 -29.22 -4.12
C LEU A 1103 -37.48 -29.45 -5.58
N ASN A 1104 -36.58 -29.92 -6.45
CA ASN A 1104 -36.90 -30.26 -7.84
C ASN A 1104 -37.83 -31.48 -7.94
N VAL A 1105 -37.71 -32.45 -7.03
CA VAL A 1105 -38.65 -33.59 -6.94
C VAL A 1105 -40.04 -33.10 -6.48
N ALA A 1106 -40.11 -32.39 -5.36
CA ALA A 1106 -41.35 -31.83 -4.84
C ALA A 1106 -42.05 -30.87 -5.83
N SER A 1107 -41.29 -30.14 -6.64
CA SER A 1107 -41.82 -29.27 -7.70
C SER A 1107 -42.43 -30.07 -8.85
N LYS A 1108 -41.86 -31.24 -9.21
CA LYS A 1108 -42.43 -32.15 -10.21
C LYS A 1108 -43.68 -32.85 -9.68
N GLU A 1109 -43.66 -33.31 -8.43
CA GLU A 1109 -44.81 -33.91 -7.75
C GLU A 1109 -45.96 -32.89 -7.67
N LYS A 1110 -45.68 -31.65 -7.25
CA LYS A 1110 -46.67 -30.56 -7.29
C LYS A 1110 -47.27 -30.36 -8.68
N ALA A 1111 -46.43 -30.28 -9.73
CA ALA A 1111 -46.92 -30.11 -11.10
C ALA A 1111 -47.78 -31.30 -11.58
N GLN A 1112 -47.48 -32.53 -11.14
CA GLN A 1112 -48.33 -33.71 -11.39
C GLN A 1112 -49.67 -33.61 -10.66
N TYR A 1113 -49.71 -33.16 -9.40
CA TYR A 1113 -50.97 -32.92 -8.69
C TYR A 1113 -51.80 -31.78 -9.31
N GLU A 1114 -51.17 -30.70 -9.78
CA GLU A 1114 -51.85 -29.61 -10.50
C GLU A 1114 -52.42 -30.07 -11.86
N GLU A 1115 -51.73 -30.98 -12.55
CA GLU A 1115 -52.23 -31.65 -13.76
C GLU A 1115 -53.42 -32.56 -13.48
N MET A 1116 -53.34 -33.40 -12.43
CA MET A 1116 -54.44 -34.27 -12.01
C MET A 1116 -55.66 -33.47 -11.53
N TYR A 1117 -55.44 -32.37 -10.81
CA TYR A 1117 -56.51 -31.45 -10.39
C TYR A 1117 -57.21 -30.79 -11.59
N ARG A 1118 -56.45 -30.30 -12.59
CA ARG A 1118 -57.05 -29.75 -13.82
C ARG A 1118 -57.87 -30.79 -14.59
N LYS A 1119 -57.39 -32.04 -14.69
CA LYS A 1119 -58.16 -33.14 -15.30
C LYS A 1119 -59.43 -33.46 -14.53
N ALA A 1120 -59.35 -33.56 -13.20
CA ALA A 1120 -60.51 -33.80 -12.35
C ALA A 1120 -61.56 -32.68 -12.49
N LYS A 1121 -61.13 -31.41 -12.54
CA LYS A 1121 -62.03 -30.26 -12.79
C LYS A 1121 -62.70 -30.34 -14.17
N GLN A 1122 -61.95 -30.66 -15.21
CA GLN A 1122 -62.52 -30.82 -16.56
C GLN A 1122 -63.52 -31.98 -16.67
N GLU A 1123 -63.30 -33.09 -15.95
CA GLU A 1123 -64.29 -34.18 -15.89
C GLU A 1123 -65.52 -33.80 -15.05
N LEU A 1124 -65.35 -33.00 -13.99
CA LEU A 1124 -66.47 -32.45 -13.21
C LEU A 1124 -67.33 -31.52 -14.08
N GLU A 1125 -66.73 -30.55 -14.78
CA GLU A 1125 -67.43 -29.65 -15.70
C GLU A 1125 -68.21 -30.42 -16.79
N LYS A 1126 -67.62 -31.49 -17.35
CA LYS A 1126 -68.32 -32.39 -18.30
C LYS A 1126 -69.47 -33.18 -17.66
N LYS A 1127 -69.42 -33.44 -16.35
CA LYS A 1127 -70.48 -34.14 -15.61
C LYS A 1127 -71.60 -33.17 -15.25
N GLU A 1128 -71.28 -31.95 -14.85
CA GLU A 1128 -72.24 -30.85 -14.61
C GLU A 1128 -73.05 -30.55 -15.88
N ILE A 1129 -72.40 -30.40 -17.04
CA ILE A 1129 -73.10 -30.22 -18.33
C ILE A 1129 -74.03 -31.41 -18.66
N LYS A 1130 -73.62 -32.65 -18.34
CA LYS A 1130 -74.44 -33.84 -18.54
C LYS A 1130 -75.61 -33.93 -17.56
N LEU A 1131 -75.43 -33.50 -16.32
CA LEU A 1131 -76.51 -33.40 -15.33
C LEU A 1131 -77.53 -32.36 -15.77
N ALA A 1132 -77.11 -31.13 -16.11
CA ALA A 1132 -78.01 -30.10 -16.64
C ALA A 1132 -78.77 -30.55 -17.90
N THR A 1133 -78.14 -31.37 -18.76
CA THR A 1133 -78.82 -31.97 -19.94
C THR A 1133 -79.86 -33.03 -19.55
N LEU A 1134 -79.62 -33.77 -18.47
CA LEU A 1134 -80.56 -34.78 -17.95
C LEU A 1134 -81.68 -34.14 -17.12
N GLU A 1135 -81.39 -33.10 -16.35
CA GLU A 1135 -82.34 -32.26 -15.63
C GLU A 1135 -83.29 -31.55 -16.62
N GLY A 1136 -82.74 -31.00 -17.71
CA GLY A 1136 -83.55 -30.50 -18.83
C GLY A 1136 -84.53 -31.55 -19.35
N LYS A 1137 -84.04 -32.73 -19.72
CA LYS A 1137 -84.88 -33.85 -20.18
C LYS A 1137 -85.86 -34.39 -19.13
N MET A 1138 -85.51 -34.30 -17.85
CA MET A 1138 -86.40 -34.64 -16.74
C MET A 1138 -87.55 -33.63 -16.68
N SER A 1139 -87.25 -32.33 -16.75
CA SER A 1139 -88.28 -31.28 -16.81
C SER A 1139 -89.13 -31.34 -18.09
N GLU A 1140 -88.56 -31.71 -19.25
CA GLU A 1140 -89.31 -31.98 -20.48
C GLU A 1140 -90.28 -33.17 -20.30
N ALA A 1141 -89.82 -34.25 -19.65
CA ALA A 1141 -90.64 -35.43 -19.36
C ALA A 1141 -91.70 -35.19 -18.28
N GLU A 1142 -91.39 -34.37 -17.26
CA GLU A 1142 -92.35 -33.92 -16.24
C GLU A 1142 -93.41 -33.02 -16.86
N CYS A 1143 -93.04 -32.06 -17.72
CA CYS A 1143 -93.99 -31.27 -18.50
C CYS A 1143 -94.89 -32.17 -19.35
N ALA A 1144 -94.32 -33.08 -20.15
CA ALA A 1144 -95.09 -34.03 -20.96
C ALA A 1144 -95.98 -34.95 -20.11
N MET A 1145 -95.54 -35.34 -18.90
CA MET A 1145 -96.36 -36.09 -17.95
C MET A 1145 -97.53 -35.26 -17.44
N THR A 1146 -97.32 -33.99 -17.06
CA THR A 1146 -98.42 -33.10 -16.63
C THR A 1146 -99.37 -32.73 -17.78
N GLU A 1147 -98.88 -32.66 -19.02
CA GLU A 1147 -99.72 -32.54 -20.22
C GLU A 1147 -100.58 -33.79 -20.43
N LEU A 1148 -100.03 -35.00 -20.24
CA LEU A 1148 -100.77 -36.26 -20.28
C LEU A 1148 -101.76 -36.39 -19.11
N GLU A 1149 -101.38 -36.01 -17.89
CA GLU A 1149 -102.26 -36.01 -16.71
C GLU A 1149 -103.41 -35.02 -16.86
N THR A 1150 -103.16 -33.81 -17.39
CA THR A 1150 -104.21 -32.83 -17.65
C THR A 1150 -105.09 -33.23 -18.83
N ALA A 1151 -104.54 -33.82 -19.90
CA ALA A 1151 -105.33 -34.39 -20.99
C ALA A 1151 -106.20 -35.57 -20.54
N ALA A 1152 -105.65 -36.49 -19.73
CA ALA A 1152 -106.41 -37.59 -19.13
C ALA A 1152 -107.50 -37.07 -18.16
N SER A 1153 -107.20 -36.05 -17.36
CA SER A 1153 -108.18 -35.39 -16.48
C SER A 1153 -109.28 -34.69 -17.28
N GLN A 1154 -108.96 -34.07 -18.42
CA GLN A 1154 -109.94 -33.51 -19.34
C GLN A 1154 -110.82 -34.59 -19.99
N GLN A 1155 -110.24 -35.73 -20.39
CA GLN A 1155 -111.01 -36.87 -20.91
C GLN A 1155 -111.93 -37.48 -19.84
N LEU A 1156 -111.42 -37.67 -18.61
CA LEU A 1156 -112.21 -38.15 -17.48
C LEU A 1156 -113.34 -37.17 -17.11
N HIS A 1157 -113.09 -35.86 -17.15
CA HIS A 1157 -114.16 -34.86 -17.00
C HIS A 1157 -115.14 -34.85 -18.17
N GLY A 1158 -114.71 -35.15 -19.39
CA GLY A 1158 -115.58 -35.34 -20.55
C GLY A 1158 -116.52 -36.53 -20.37
N LEU A 1159 -115.97 -37.69 -19.99
CA LEU A 1159 -116.74 -38.91 -19.68
C LEU A 1159 -117.66 -38.72 -18.47
N ALA A 1160 -117.21 -38.05 -17.41
CA ALA A 1160 -118.04 -37.72 -16.26
C ALA A 1160 -119.20 -36.78 -16.64
N ARG A 1161 -118.97 -35.80 -17.53
CA ARG A 1161 -120.05 -34.94 -18.06
C ARG A 1161 -121.04 -35.70 -18.94
N GLN A 1162 -120.60 -36.73 -19.68
CA GLN A 1162 -121.50 -37.61 -20.43
C GLN A 1162 -122.35 -38.49 -19.50
N ASN A 1163 -121.73 -39.10 -18.47
CA ASN A 1163 -122.43 -39.95 -17.50
C ASN A 1163 -123.27 -39.21 -16.46
N ILE A 1164 -123.26 -37.87 -16.45
CA ILE A 1164 -124.17 -37.03 -15.65
C ILE A 1164 -125.39 -36.59 -16.51
N GLY A 1165 -125.42 -36.95 -17.81
CA GLY A 1165 -126.50 -36.61 -18.75
C GLY A 1165 -127.56 -37.70 -18.99
N HIS A 1166 -127.35 -38.94 -18.51
CA HIS A 1166 -128.24 -40.08 -18.75
C HIS A 1166 -128.26 -41.07 -17.58
#